data_AF-A0A2S6N2B7-F1
#
_entry.id   AF-A0A2S6N2B7-F1
#
_cell.length_a   1.000
_cell.length_b   1.000
_cell.length_c   1.000
_cell.angle_alpha   90.00
_cell.angle_beta   90.00
_cell.angle_gamma   90.00
#
_symmetry.space_group_name_H-M   'P 1'
#
loop_
_entity.id
_entity.type
_entity.pdbx_description
1 polymer ?
#
loop_
_entity_poly.entity_id
_entity_poly.type
_entity_poly.pdbx_seq_one_letter_code
_entity_poly.pdbx_strand_id
1 'polypeptide(L)'
;MPSSSILTLAARFTRDRSGTVAILGALAMTVLVGFVSLVTEYGMALEKRSANQRISDAAAYAAALHYSASGSNTALQNATIAANNLAALNGVAQADVAVNPTTTADGKSAVAVTITGNNTLLLAPVVGGGRMLTSHAAAAAQAAQTAAAAPCVIALSSSGGVTLSGGTSLTAPTCAVSTNASLTVPNGTSLTAASVTYGGATPSAISISNIHTGPPASIIAQSVTDPLSANSGVLAAEAAATAAASITRPAAPSSINAQQITPPAGTGGTNVSFNLQYYPTTQQQSGGCTATYQSSVWTISCPAGQNYTFSSLTVAGSLGVNFAVSGTGNTTFNFPNTLTTSWSNWTFGPANYNFLGGLSISGGSNAFTSNGSPHTIYISCNANSVLCGSNTTGLSLNSANISFQGPTNLYVNGPMTVASGNLTMTGLNSFTVISNLTFSGGSTASFTGVSTFYVGGAFNTQGSANVSFSGGTNVSYTLVGGLSHASSSPLLFQDSGIYSIGPTGSCNGSNYSICVTNNGALNFSGTDTFNISNGIYVSGGDTLTMGYGSNNSFFVGAAGTGSSGTAISLGGGAYLTLADATAFNLAGDYDATAGGGSCAILPAASIHNIAGSFKTAGGTKLGAGLYAIGGYFASGQSSGGSVSCNGATVGVQGTSVTIAYAANSTTIGSPCNSDGVCFANGFNYVNLTAPTTGTYAGLLFVGPSSKSASAMLTGGAGAIMSGAFYLPTGDFGLGGGASIASPSGGCLQIVAKTVSLAGGATAASNCITTATSTTPSPPVIVQ
;
A
#
# COMPACT_ATOMS: atom_id res chain seq x y z
N MET A 1 25.71 -134.31 0.18
CA MET A 1 24.24 -134.16 -0.03
C MET A 1 23.62 -133.75 1.29
N PRO A 2 22.50 -132.99 1.36
CA PRO A 2 21.74 -132.28 0.31
C PRO A 2 21.52 -130.77 0.64
N SER A 3 21.61 -129.79 -0.27
CA SER A 3 20.58 -129.32 -1.25
C SER A 3 19.20 -128.90 -0.72
N SER A 4 19.01 -128.75 0.59
CA SER A 4 17.70 -128.37 1.18
C SER A 4 17.43 -126.86 1.31
N SER A 5 18.37 -125.96 0.98
CA SER A 5 18.25 -124.55 1.40
C SER A 5 17.67 -123.57 0.36
N ILE A 6 17.73 -123.88 -0.95
CA ILE A 6 17.37 -122.91 -2.02
C ILE A 6 15.86 -122.91 -2.33
N LEU A 7 15.20 -124.06 -2.31
CA LEU A 7 13.76 -124.16 -2.63
C LEU A 7 12.88 -123.49 -1.56
N THR A 8 13.33 -123.46 -0.31
CA THR A 8 12.68 -122.73 0.78
C THR A 8 12.77 -121.21 0.65
N LEU A 9 13.77 -120.65 -0.05
CA LEU A 9 13.91 -119.21 -0.24
C LEU A 9 12.93 -118.67 -1.29
N ALA A 10 12.75 -119.41 -2.40
CA ALA A 10 11.86 -119.03 -3.49
C ALA A 10 10.37 -119.07 -3.09
N ALA A 11 9.98 -120.02 -2.23
CA ALA A 11 8.62 -120.10 -1.70
C ALA A 11 8.28 -118.99 -0.69
N ARG A 12 9.30 -118.36 -0.06
CA ARG A 12 9.10 -117.18 0.80
C ARG A 12 8.87 -115.91 -0.03
N PHE A 13 9.52 -115.79 -1.19
CA PHE A 13 9.38 -114.62 -2.07
C PHE A 13 8.00 -114.53 -2.75
N THR A 14 7.38 -115.66 -3.08
CA THR A 14 6.05 -115.68 -3.74
C THR A 14 4.87 -115.51 -2.79
N ARG A 15 5.08 -115.58 -1.46
CA ARG A 15 4.07 -115.28 -0.43
C ARG A 15 4.27 -113.91 0.23
N ASP A 16 5.24 -113.13 -0.23
CA ASP A 16 5.54 -111.83 0.35
C ASP A 16 4.58 -110.75 -0.16
N ARG A 17 3.68 -110.29 0.71
CA ARG A 17 2.71 -109.22 0.43
C ARG A 17 3.38 -107.85 0.20
N SER A 18 4.70 -107.75 0.41
CA SER A 18 5.50 -106.56 0.13
C SER A 18 5.61 -106.24 -1.38
N GLY A 19 5.36 -107.20 -2.28
CA GLY A 19 5.44 -107.00 -3.73
C GLY A 19 4.35 -106.08 -4.32
N THR A 20 3.13 -106.13 -3.79
CA THR A 20 2.04 -105.21 -4.18
C THR A 20 2.34 -103.78 -3.72
N VAL A 21 3.01 -103.63 -2.57
CA VAL A 21 3.47 -102.32 -2.07
C VAL A 21 4.55 -101.73 -3.00
N ALA A 22 5.39 -102.56 -3.62
CA ALA A 22 6.39 -102.09 -4.58
C ALA A 22 5.77 -101.54 -5.87
N ILE A 23 4.71 -102.17 -6.40
CA ILE A 23 4.00 -101.70 -7.61
C ILE A 23 3.24 -100.41 -7.33
N LEU A 24 2.51 -100.35 -6.20
CA LEU A 24 1.83 -99.12 -5.76
C LEU A 24 2.83 -98.00 -5.47
N GLY A 25 3.99 -98.32 -4.88
CA GLY A 25 5.09 -97.38 -4.64
C GLY A 25 5.71 -96.85 -5.93
N ALA A 26 5.88 -97.69 -6.96
CA ALA A 26 6.42 -97.28 -8.27
C ALA A 26 5.44 -96.37 -9.03
N LEU A 27 4.15 -96.69 -9.02
CA LEU A 27 3.10 -95.85 -9.62
C LEU A 27 2.94 -94.52 -8.86
N ALA A 28 2.96 -94.55 -7.53
CA ALA A 28 2.91 -93.35 -6.69
C ALA A 28 4.14 -92.45 -6.91
N MET A 29 5.35 -93.02 -7.00
CA MET A 29 6.56 -92.24 -7.32
C MET A 29 6.48 -91.59 -8.70
N THR A 30 5.96 -92.28 -9.71
CA THR A 30 5.86 -91.72 -11.07
C THR A 30 4.90 -90.53 -11.12
N VAL A 31 3.77 -90.64 -10.42
CA VAL A 31 2.79 -89.54 -10.28
C VAL A 31 3.39 -88.38 -9.48
N LEU A 32 4.10 -88.65 -8.38
CA LEU A 32 4.76 -87.63 -7.57
C LEU A 32 5.85 -86.89 -8.37
N VAL A 33 6.66 -87.60 -9.16
CA VAL A 33 7.66 -86.99 -10.05
C VAL A 33 6.99 -86.11 -11.10
N GLY A 34 5.85 -86.54 -11.67
CA GLY A 34 5.06 -85.73 -12.60
C GLY A 34 4.56 -84.42 -11.98
N PHE A 35 4.04 -84.46 -10.74
CA PHE A 35 3.60 -83.25 -10.03
C PHE A 35 4.77 -82.32 -9.65
N VAL A 36 5.89 -82.87 -9.17
CA VAL A 36 7.09 -82.07 -8.85
C VAL A 36 7.65 -81.39 -10.10
N SER A 37 7.63 -82.11 -11.23
CA SER A 37 8.03 -81.57 -12.53
C SER A 37 7.14 -80.40 -12.96
N LEU A 38 5.81 -80.57 -12.87
CA LEU A 38 4.88 -79.51 -13.23
C LEU A 38 5.02 -78.27 -12.33
N VAL A 39 5.14 -78.47 -11.02
CA VAL A 39 5.27 -77.36 -10.05
C VAL A 39 6.56 -76.58 -10.27
N THR A 40 7.68 -77.26 -10.53
CA THR A 40 8.97 -76.59 -10.75
C THR A 40 9.00 -75.80 -12.05
N GLU A 41 8.52 -76.38 -13.15
CA GLU A 41 8.53 -75.70 -14.44
C GLU A 41 7.50 -74.58 -14.55
N TYR A 42 6.31 -74.78 -14.01
CA TYR A 42 5.30 -73.73 -13.92
C TYR A 42 5.75 -72.60 -12.98
N GLY A 43 6.41 -72.93 -11.87
CA GLY A 43 7.02 -71.96 -10.96
C GLY A 43 8.06 -71.07 -11.66
N MET A 44 9.00 -71.68 -12.40
CA MET A 44 9.99 -70.93 -13.19
C MET A 44 9.34 -70.07 -14.30
N ALA A 45 8.26 -70.56 -14.92
CA ALA A 45 7.53 -69.79 -15.92
C ALA A 45 6.81 -68.57 -15.32
N LEU A 46 6.22 -68.72 -14.13
CA LEU A 46 5.61 -67.60 -13.39
C LEU A 46 6.65 -66.57 -12.94
N GLU A 47 7.82 -67.02 -12.48
CA GLU A 47 8.92 -66.14 -12.10
C GLU A 47 9.39 -65.30 -13.29
N LYS A 48 9.62 -65.93 -14.45
CA LYS A 48 9.99 -65.22 -15.68
C LYS A 48 8.90 -64.29 -16.19
N ARG A 49 7.62 -64.66 -16.04
CA ARG A 49 6.49 -63.76 -16.34
C ARG A 49 6.51 -62.52 -15.45
N SER A 50 6.75 -62.67 -14.15
CA SER A 50 6.85 -61.53 -13.22
C SER A 50 8.06 -60.65 -13.53
N ALA A 51 9.21 -61.24 -13.88
CA ALA A 51 10.38 -60.49 -14.33
C ALA A 51 10.08 -59.69 -15.61
N ASN A 52 9.47 -60.32 -16.62
CA ASN A 52 9.09 -59.67 -17.86
C ASN A 52 8.05 -58.55 -17.64
N GLN A 53 7.15 -58.67 -16.65
CA GLN A 53 6.23 -57.59 -16.30
C GLN A 53 6.95 -56.36 -15.78
N ARG A 54 7.91 -56.52 -14.85
CA ARG A 54 8.72 -55.39 -14.36
C ARG A 54 9.52 -54.72 -15.46
N ILE A 55 10.08 -55.51 -16.38
CA ILE A 55 10.82 -54.99 -17.54
C ILE A 55 9.88 -54.26 -18.50
N SER A 56 8.67 -54.78 -18.74
CA SER A 56 7.64 -54.16 -19.57
C SER A 56 7.16 -52.83 -18.98
N ASP A 57 6.90 -52.76 -17.67
CA ASP A 57 6.52 -51.54 -16.95
C ASP A 57 7.60 -50.45 -17.09
N ALA A 58 8.86 -50.82 -16.87
CA ALA A 58 9.98 -49.89 -16.99
C ALA A 58 10.23 -49.47 -18.45
N ALA A 59 10.07 -50.38 -19.41
CA ALA A 59 10.27 -50.10 -20.83
C ALA A 59 9.15 -49.22 -21.40
N ALA A 60 7.91 -49.41 -20.94
CA ALA A 60 6.78 -48.53 -21.24
C ALA A 60 7.04 -47.11 -20.72
N TYR A 61 7.49 -46.97 -19.47
CA TYR A 61 7.86 -45.67 -18.90
C TYR A 61 8.98 -44.97 -19.71
N ALA A 62 10.04 -45.69 -20.06
CA ALA A 62 11.14 -45.16 -20.86
C ALA A 62 10.69 -44.75 -22.28
N ALA A 63 9.84 -45.56 -22.93
CA ALA A 63 9.28 -45.22 -24.24
C ALA A 63 8.40 -43.98 -24.19
N ALA A 64 7.60 -43.84 -23.12
CA ALA A 64 6.69 -42.71 -22.94
C ALA A 64 7.41 -41.37 -22.73
N LEU A 65 8.64 -41.36 -22.20
CA LEU A 65 9.48 -40.14 -22.12
C LEU A 65 9.84 -39.58 -23.50
N HIS A 66 9.98 -40.47 -24.50
CA HIS A 66 10.42 -40.11 -25.84
C HIS A 66 9.27 -40.06 -26.85
N TYR A 67 8.05 -40.35 -26.42
CA TYR A 67 6.84 -40.27 -27.21
C TYR A 67 6.08 -38.98 -26.88
N SER A 68 5.89 -38.11 -27.88
CA SER A 68 5.13 -36.86 -27.75
C SER A 68 3.67 -37.04 -28.17
N ALA A 69 2.76 -36.23 -27.61
CA ALA A 69 1.33 -36.25 -27.92
C ALA A 69 0.99 -36.00 -29.41
N SER A 70 1.94 -35.52 -30.22
CA SER A 70 1.79 -35.21 -31.65
C SER A 70 1.86 -36.40 -32.60
N GLY A 71 2.09 -37.63 -32.12
CA GLY A 71 1.94 -38.86 -32.92
C GLY A 71 2.88 -38.98 -34.14
N SER A 72 4.03 -38.30 -34.14
CA SER A 72 4.99 -38.35 -35.25
C SER A 72 5.69 -39.71 -35.35
N ASN A 73 5.89 -40.21 -36.58
CA ASN A 73 6.67 -41.43 -36.84
C ASN A 73 8.08 -41.38 -36.22
N THR A 74 8.69 -40.19 -36.14
CA THR A 74 9.99 -39.99 -35.50
C THR A 74 9.92 -40.14 -33.98
N ALA A 75 8.82 -39.71 -33.35
CA ALA A 75 8.61 -39.86 -31.91
C ALA A 75 8.39 -41.34 -31.53
N LEU A 76 7.64 -42.08 -32.36
CA LEU A 76 7.47 -43.52 -32.16
C LEU A 76 8.79 -44.30 -32.37
N GLN A 77 9.64 -43.89 -33.32
CA GLN A 77 10.96 -44.48 -33.51
C GLN A 77 11.86 -44.26 -32.29
N ASN A 78 11.91 -43.05 -31.75
CA ASN A 78 12.70 -42.75 -30.54
C ASN A 78 12.18 -43.52 -29.32
N ALA A 79 10.86 -43.60 -29.15
CA ALA A 79 10.21 -44.40 -28.11
C ALA A 79 10.56 -45.90 -28.24
N THR A 80 10.57 -46.41 -29.47
CA THR A 80 10.94 -47.80 -29.77
C THR A 80 12.41 -48.08 -29.44
N ILE A 81 13.32 -47.16 -29.75
CA ILE A 81 14.75 -47.28 -29.40
C ILE A 81 14.92 -47.31 -27.87
N ALA A 82 14.24 -46.42 -27.15
CA ALA A 82 14.34 -46.35 -25.69
C ALA A 82 13.83 -47.62 -24.99
N ALA A 83 12.65 -48.14 -25.38
CA ALA A 83 12.14 -49.41 -24.88
C ALA A 83 13.07 -50.58 -25.17
N ASN A 84 13.62 -50.65 -26.40
CA ASN A 84 14.52 -51.73 -26.79
C ASN A 84 15.85 -51.70 -26.04
N ASN A 85 16.42 -50.50 -25.82
CA ASN A 85 17.63 -50.36 -25.03
C ASN A 85 17.39 -50.86 -23.60
N LEU A 86 16.29 -50.44 -22.96
CA LEU A 86 16.00 -50.88 -21.60
C LEU A 86 15.72 -52.38 -21.52
N ALA A 87 14.98 -52.94 -22.48
CA ALA A 87 14.73 -54.37 -22.57
C ALA A 87 16.03 -55.16 -22.76
N ALA A 88 16.94 -54.69 -23.61
CA ALA A 88 18.25 -55.29 -23.83
C ALA A 88 19.14 -55.25 -22.57
N LEU A 89 19.11 -54.15 -21.80
CA LEU A 89 19.79 -54.07 -20.50
C LEU A 89 19.32 -55.14 -19.51
N ASN A 90 18.07 -55.60 -19.64
CA ASN A 90 17.47 -56.63 -18.80
C ASN A 90 17.46 -58.03 -19.48
N GLY A 91 18.23 -58.22 -20.55
CA GLY A 91 18.43 -59.51 -21.20
C GLY A 91 17.30 -59.96 -22.13
N VAL A 92 16.42 -59.05 -22.56
CA VAL A 92 15.35 -59.33 -23.54
C VAL A 92 15.83 -58.92 -24.93
N ALA A 93 15.70 -59.82 -25.92
CA ALA A 93 16.08 -59.51 -27.30
C ALA A 93 15.09 -58.53 -27.94
N GLN A 94 15.55 -57.66 -28.82
CA GLN A 94 14.70 -56.69 -29.52
C GLN A 94 13.55 -57.36 -30.31
N ALA A 95 13.76 -58.58 -30.81
CA ALA A 95 12.71 -59.35 -31.51
C ALA A 95 11.52 -59.73 -30.61
N ASP A 96 11.72 -59.73 -29.29
CA ASP A 96 10.72 -60.13 -28.29
C ASP A 96 9.96 -58.92 -27.71
N VAL A 97 10.28 -57.70 -28.16
CA VAL A 97 9.70 -56.44 -27.68
C VAL A 97 8.85 -55.81 -28.78
N ALA A 98 7.55 -55.66 -28.52
CA ALA A 98 6.63 -54.90 -29.37
C ALA A 98 6.30 -53.55 -28.71
N VAL A 99 6.50 -52.45 -29.44
CA VAL A 99 6.24 -51.08 -28.97
C VAL A 99 5.19 -50.46 -29.88
N ASN A 100 4.01 -50.19 -29.34
CA ASN A 100 2.86 -49.74 -30.11
C ASN A 100 2.26 -48.47 -29.47
N PRO A 101 1.89 -47.45 -30.26
CA PRO A 101 1.12 -46.33 -29.74
C PRO A 101 -0.28 -46.82 -29.33
N THR A 102 -0.78 -46.31 -28.21
CA THR A 102 -2.10 -46.61 -27.67
C THR A 102 -2.73 -45.37 -27.04
N THR A 103 -3.96 -45.46 -26.57
CA THR A 103 -4.63 -44.42 -25.80
C THR A 103 -5.09 -44.98 -24.46
N THR A 104 -4.93 -44.19 -23.40
CA THR A 104 -5.51 -44.50 -22.08
C THR A 104 -7.04 -44.53 -22.14
N ALA A 105 -7.71 -45.10 -21.12
CA ALA A 105 -9.17 -45.08 -21.01
C ALA A 105 -9.76 -43.65 -21.06
N ASP A 106 -8.96 -42.65 -20.65
CA ASP A 106 -9.30 -41.22 -20.70
C ASP A 106 -8.94 -40.55 -22.05
N GLY A 107 -8.60 -41.32 -23.09
CA GLY A 107 -8.30 -40.81 -24.43
C GLY A 107 -6.92 -40.16 -24.60
N LYS A 108 -6.03 -40.24 -23.61
CA LYS A 108 -4.67 -39.64 -23.67
C LYS A 108 -3.68 -40.53 -24.42
N SER A 109 -2.82 -39.96 -25.26
CA SER A 109 -1.74 -40.67 -25.97
C SER A 109 -0.81 -41.39 -25.01
N ALA A 110 -0.54 -42.67 -25.27
CA ALA A 110 0.30 -43.56 -24.49
C ALA A 110 1.11 -44.48 -25.39
N VAL A 111 2.12 -45.14 -24.83
CA VAL A 111 2.89 -46.19 -25.49
C VAL A 111 2.70 -47.49 -24.72
N ALA A 112 2.27 -48.54 -25.42
CA ALA A 112 2.22 -49.90 -24.90
C ALA A 112 3.49 -50.65 -25.29
N VAL A 113 4.10 -51.33 -24.32
CA VAL A 113 5.24 -52.21 -24.53
C VAL A 113 4.85 -53.62 -24.12
N THR A 114 4.93 -54.56 -25.07
CA THR A 114 4.66 -55.98 -24.83
C THR A 114 5.95 -56.78 -24.97
N ILE A 115 6.27 -57.58 -23.96
CA ILE A 115 7.41 -58.50 -23.95
C ILE A 115 6.90 -59.93 -24.06
N THR A 116 7.41 -60.67 -25.05
CA THR A 116 7.07 -62.07 -25.29
C THR A 116 8.22 -62.97 -24.86
N GLY A 117 8.01 -63.78 -23.83
CA GLY A 117 9.02 -64.73 -23.33
C GLY A 117 8.68 -66.17 -23.69
N ASN A 118 9.62 -66.88 -24.32
CA ASN A 118 9.47 -68.32 -24.57
C ASN A 118 10.24 -69.14 -23.52
N ASN A 119 9.50 -69.89 -22.71
CA ASN A 119 10.08 -70.74 -21.66
C ASN A 119 10.13 -72.19 -22.11
N THR A 120 11.33 -72.75 -22.25
CA THR A 120 11.50 -74.17 -22.59
C THR A 120 11.12 -75.05 -21.41
N LEU A 121 10.18 -75.96 -21.63
CA LEU A 121 9.79 -76.99 -20.68
C LEU A 121 10.66 -78.22 -20.95
N LEU A 122 11.47 -78.60 -19.96
CA LEU A 122 12.41 -79.71 -19.96
C LEU A 122 11.77 -81.04 -19.54
N LEU A 123 10.83 -81.01 -18.59
CA LEU A 123 10.20 -82.19 -17.98
C LEU A 123 8.76 -82.41 -18.49
N ALA A 124 8.02 -81.38 -18.89
CA ALA A 124 6.71 -81.53 -19.51
C ALA A 124 6.68 -82.48 -20.74
N PRO A 125 7.71 -82.53 -21.61
CA PRO A 125 7.75 -83.47 -22.73
C PRO A 125 7.82 -84.95 -22.31
N VAL A 126 8.32 -85.25 -21.10
CA VAL A 126 8.44 -86.62 -20.57
C VAL A 126 7.06 -87.25 -20.31
N VAL A 127 6.04 -86.42 -20.05
CA VAL A 127 4.64 -86.84 -19.86
C VAL A 127 3.75 -86.49 -21.06
N GLY A 128 4.33 -86.18 -22.22
CA GLY A 128 3.61 -85.86 -23.46
C GLY A 128 3.16 -84.40 -23.60
N GLY A 129 3.62 -83.50 -22.72
CA GLY A 129 3.36 -82.06 -22.79
C GLY A 129 4.18 -81.33 -23.86
N GLY A 130 3.79 -80.09 -24.17
CA GLY A 130 4.53 -79.23 -25.10
C GLY A 130 5.93 -78.87 -24.61
N ARG A 131 6.83 -78.52 -25.53
CA ARG A 131 8.24 -78.19 -25.23
C ARG A 131 8.48 -76.71 -24.87
N MET A 132 7.46 -75.87 -25.03
CA MET A 132 7.55 -74.42 -24.79
C MET A 132 6.26 -73.88 -24.17
N LEU A 133 6.41 -72.89 -23.29
CA LEU A 133 5.36 -72.08 -22.74
C LEU A 133 5.65 -70.60 -23.04
N THR A 134 4.85 -69.98 -23.90
CA THR A 134 4.95 -68.56 -24.21
C THR A 134 4.19 -67.73 -23.18
N SER A 135 4.86 -66.74 -22.58
CA SER A 135 4.29 -65.79 -21.64
C SER A 135 4.31 -64.38 -22.22
N HIS A 136 3.22 -63.64 -22.07
CA HIS A 136 3.14 -62.23 -22.44
C HIS A 136 3.11 -61.36 -21.18
N ALA A 137 3.88 -60.29 -21.20
CA ALA A 137 3.86 -59.21 -20.23
C ALA A 137 3.62 -57.90 -20.99
N ALA A 138 2.62 -57.13 -20.57
CA ALA A 138 2.23 -55.91 -21.26
C ALA A 138 2.03 -54.79 -20.24
N ALA A 139 2.49 -53.60 -20.59
CA ALA A 139 2.35 -52.38 -19.81
C ALA A 139 2.15 -51.20 -20.76
N ALA A 140 1.40 -50.20 -20.32
CA ALA A 140 1.26 -48.94 -21.04
C ALA A 140 1.70 -47.78 -20.15
N ALA A 141 2.30 -46.75 -20.75
CA ALA A 141 2.63 -45.51 -20.05
C ALA A 141 2.22 -44.30 -20.90
N GLN A 142 1.67 -43.29 -20.23
CA GLN A 142 1.20 -42.06 -20.88
C GLN A 142 2.37 -41.20 -21.38
N ALA A 143 2.26 -40.64 -22.59
CA ALA A 143 3.26 -39.77 -23.22
C ALA A 143 3.68 -38.58 -22.34
N ALA A 144 4.98 -38.23 -22.36
CA ALA A 144 5.48 -37.00 -21.75
C ALA A 144 4.93 -35.77 -22.51
N GLN A 145 4.39 -34.80 -21.76
CA GLN A 145 3.80 -33.58 -22.35
C GLN A 145 4.86 -32.51 -22.60
N THR A 146 4.75 -31.79 -23.72
CA THR A 146 5.61 -30.64 -24.04
C THR A 146 5.47 -29.57 -22.97
N ALA A 147 6.59 -28.97 -22.55
CA ALA A 147 6.61 -27.91 -21.55
C ALA A 147 5.66 -26.76 -21.95
N ALA A 148 4.69 -26.46 -21.09
CA ALA A 148 3.79 -25.33 -21.28
C ALA A 148 4.57 -24.00 -21.30
N ALA A 149 4.04 -23.01 -22.01
CA ALA A 149 4.58 -21.65 -21.99
C ALA A 149 4.59 -21.10 -20.54
N ALA A 150 5.46 -20.11 -20.27
CA ALA A 150 5.48 -19.48 -18.94
C ALA A 150 4.11 -18.88 -18.61
N PRO A 151 3.53 -19.14 -17.42
CA PRO A 151 2.20 -18.69 -17.10
C PRO A 151 2.16 -17.23 -16.64
N CYS A 152 1.21 -16.49 -17.19
CA CYS A 152 0.89 -15.11 -16.79
C CYS A 152 -0.41 -15.02 -15.99
N VAL A 153 -1.24 -16.06 -16.00
CA VAL A 153 -2.40 -16.21 -15.14
C VAL A 153 -2.28 -17.54 -14.41
N ILE A 154 -2.28 -17.51 -13.09
CA ILE A 154 -2.09 -18.67 -12.22
C ILE A 154 -3.17 -18.67 -11.13
N ALA A 155 -3.95 -19.75 -11.07
CA ALA A 155 -4.79 -20.08 -9.93
C ALA A 155 -4.13 -21.20 -9.11
N LEU A 156 -3.68 -20.86 -7.89
CA LEU A 156 -2.83 -21.71 -7.06
C LEU A 156 -3.58 -22.78 -6.28
N SER A 157 -4.85 -22.55 -5.96
CA SER A 157 -5.64 -23.45 -5.11
C SER A 157 -5.88 -24.81 -5.77
N SER A 158 -5.91 -25.87 -4.95
CA SER A 158 -6.27 -27.24 -5.38
C SER A 158 -7.78 -27.50 -5.37
N SER A 159 -8.60 -26.59 -4.79
CA SER A 159 -10.05 -26.74 -4.67
C SER A 159 -10.87 -25.76 -5.51
N GLY A 160 -10.26 -24.69 -6.01
CA GLY A 160 -10.89 -23.69 -6.88
C GLY A 160 -9.87 -23.14 -7.87
N GLY A 161 -10.27 -22.93 -9.12
CA GLY A 161 -9.33 -22.60 -10.18
C GLY A 161 -9.70 -21.35 -10.96
N VAL A 162 -9.72 -21.46 -12.29
CA VAL A 162 -10.09 -20.37 -13.20
C VAL A 162 -11.54 -20.56 -13.64
N THR A 163 -12.40 -19.58 -13.37
CA THR A 163 -13.83 -19.62 -13.70
C THR A 163 -14.27 -18.39 -14.49
N LEU A 164 -14.87 -18.62 -15.66
CA LEU A 164 -15.47 -17.59 -16.50
C LEU A 164 -17.00 -17.73 -16.48
N SER A 165 -17.74 -16.61 -16.52
CA SER A 165 -19.21 -16.65 -16.54
C SER A 165 -19.83 -15.37 -17.12
N GLY A 166 -21.02 -15.48 -17.71
CA GLY A 166 -21.83 -14.32 -18.09
C GLY A 166 -21.21 -13.40 -19.15
N GLY A 167 -20.68 -13.93 -20.25
CA GLY A 167 -20.21 -13.10 -21.37
C GLY A 167 -18.73 -12.68 -21.33
N THR A 168 -17.93 -13.24 -20.41
CA THR A 168 -16.56 -12.77 -20.14
C THR A 168 -15.52 -13.31 -21.11
N SER A 169 -14.42 -12.57 -21.30
CA SER A 169 -13.27 -13.03 -22.08
C SER A 169 -11.93 -12.82 -21.36
N LEU A 170 -11.08 -13.84 -21.41
CA LEU A 170 -9.69 -13.79 -20.93
C LEU A 170 -8.74 -13.99 -22.13
N THR A 171 -7.86 -13.01 -22.39
CA THR A 171 -6.96 -13.01 -23.55
C THR A 171 -5.50 -12.92 -23.08
N ALA A 172 -4.76 -14.01 -23.25
CA ALA A 172 -3.37 -14.21 -22.85
C ALA A 172 -2.50 -14.80 -23.99
N PRO A 173 -2.48 -14.19 -25.19
CA PRO A 173 -1.98 -14.83 -26.41
C PRO A 173 -0.49 -15.17 -26.38
N THR A 174 0.29 -14.55 -25.50
CA THR A 174 1.75 -14.71 -25.42
C THR A 174 2.21 -15.57 -24.23
N CYS A 175 1.29 -16.08 -23.40
CA CYS A 175 1.63 -16.76 -22.15
C CYS A 175 0.60 -17.82 -21.75
N ALA A 176 0.92 -18.65 -20.77
CA ALA A 176 0.01 -19.71 -20.33
C ALA A 176 -1.02 -19.24 -19.29
N VAL A 177 -2.18 -19.89 -19.28
CA VAL A 177 -3.16 -19.85 -18.18
C VAL A 177 -3.08 -21.17 -17.43
N SER A 178 -2.77 -21.14 -16.14
CA SER A 178 -2.52 -22.34 -15.33
C SER A 178 -3.42 -22.39 -14.10
N THR A 179 -3.96 -23.57 -13.79
CA THR A 179 -4.78 -23.79 -12.60
C THR A 179 -4.41 -25.11 -11.93
N ASN A 180 -4.34 -25.15 -10.61
CA ASN A 180 -4.14 -26.41 -9.87
C ASN A 180 -5.45 -27.18 -9.62
N ALA A 181 -6.60 -26.62 -10.00
CA ALA A 181 -7.92 -27.18 -9.77
C ALA A 181 -8.79 -27.16 -11.05
N SER A 182 -10.07 -26.79 -10.92
CA SER A 182 -11.01 -26.71 -12.02
C SER A 182 -10.67 -25.58 -13.02
N LEU A 183 -11.01 -25.81 -14.29
CA LEU A 183 -11.02 -24.80 -15.33
C LEU A 183 -12.41 -24.80 -15.97
N THR A 184 -13.13 -23.69 -15.83
CA THR A 184 -14.53 -23.57 -16.27
C THR A 184 -14.67 -22.43 -17.28
N VAL A 185 -14.92 -22.79 -18.54
CA VAL A 185 -15.11 -21.84 -19.67
C VAL A 185 -16.44 -22.16 -20.38
N PRO A 186 -17.59 -21.80 -19.77
CA PRO A 186 -18.91 -22.17 -20.28
C PRO A 186 -19.26 -21.41 -21.58
N ASN A 187 -20.35 -21.82 -22.23
CA ASN A 187 -20.86 -21.16 -23.43
C ASN A 187 -21.08 -19.65 -23.20
N GLY A 188 -20.73 -18.86 -24.21
CA GLY A 188 -20.78 -17.39 -24.13
C GLY A 188 -19.58 -16.77 -23.41
N THR A 189 -18.58 -17.56 -23.02
CA THR A 189 -17.28 -17.05 -22.52
C THR A 189 -16.15 -17.51 -23.44
N SER A 190 -14.99 -16.86 -23.39
CA SER A 190 -13.82 -17.27 -24.18
C SER A 190 -12.51 -17.13 -23.41
N LEU A 191 -11.59 -18.06 -23.65
CA LEU A 191 -10.23 -18.02 -23.13
C LEU A 191 -9.25 -18.20 -24.29
N THR A 192 -8.43 -17.18 -24.56
CA THR A 192 -7.31 -17.27 -25.52
C THR A 192 -6.00 -17.32 -24.75
N ALA A 193 -5.12 -18.29 -25.01
CA ALA A 193 -3.83 -18.41 -24.32
C ALA A 193 -2.74 -18.98 -25.25
N ALA A 194 -1.45 -18.83 -24.93
CA ALA A 194 -0.40 -19.56 -25.65
C ALA A 194 -0.49 -21.08 -25.35
N SER A 195 -0.76 -21.43 -24.09
CA SER A 195 -1.08 -22.79 -23.64
C SER A 195 -1.92 -22.75 -22.37
N VAL A 196 -2.57 -23.85 -22.01
CA VAL A 196 -3.37 -23.95 -20.79
C VAL A 196 -2.92 -25.17 -20.00
N THR A 197 -2.74 -25.02 -18.68
CA THR A 197 -2.46 -26.15 -17.78
C THR A 197 -3.52 -26.31 -16.70
N TYR A 198 -3.82 -27.55 -16.33
CA TYR A 198 -4.75 -27.87 -15.24
C TYR A 198 -4.25 -29.03 -14.36
N GLY A 199 -4.36 -28.89 -13.03
CA GLY A 199 -3.98 -29.90 -12.03
C GLY A 199 -5.15 -30.72 -11.45
N GLY A 200 -6.39 -30.36 -11.79
CA GLY A 200 -7.61 -31.03 -11.29
C GLY A 200 -8.28 -31.96 -12.30
N ALA A 201 -9.60 -32.12 -12.16
CA ALA A 201 -10.41 -32.88 -13.11
C ALA A 201 -10.30 -32.28 -14.53
N THR A 202 -10.36 -33.15 -15.55
CA THR A 202 -10.35 -32.73 -16.95
C THR A 202 -11.43 -31.68 -17.21
N PRO A 203 -11.10 -30.53 -17.84
CA PRO A 203 -12.09 -29.52 -18.20
C PRO A 203 -13.20 -30.14 -19.04
N SER A 204 -14.44 -29.67 -18.86
CA SER A 204 -15.59 -30.18 -19.61
C SER A 204 -15.41 -29.95 -21.12
N ALA A 205 -16.05 -30.78 -21.96
CA ALA A 205 -16.01 -30.61 -23.41
C ALA A 205 -16.42 -29.20 -23.86
N ILE A 206 -17.43 -28.62 -23.20
CA ILE A 206 -17.87 -27.23 -23.40
C ILE A 206 -16.71 -26.26 -23.10
N SER A 207 -15.98 -26.47 -22.02
CA SER A 207 -14.82 -25.63 -21.67
C SER A 207 -13.73 -25.71 -22.72
N ILE A 208 -13.41 -26.92 -23.20
CA ILE A 208 -12.39 -27.15 -24.23
C ILE A 208 -12.77 -26.43 -25.54
N SER A 209 -14.04 -26.47 -25.95
CA SER A 209 -14.49 -25.81 -27.19
C SER A 209 -14.35 -24.28 -27.16
N ASN A 210 -14.37 -23.67 -25.97
CA ASN A 210 -14.27 -22.21 -25.79
C ASN A 210 -12.84 -21.75 -25.42
N ILE A 211 -11.88 -22.67 -25.40
CA ILE A 211 -10.45 -22.38 -25.19
C ILE A 211 -9.74 -22.34 -26.56
N HIS A 212 -9.10 -21.22 -26.85
CA HIS A 212 -8.29 -21.02 -28.04
C HIS A 212 -6.81 -20.96 -27.64
N THR A 213 -5.99 -21.87 -28.15
CA THR A 213 -4.55 -21.90 -27.87
C THR A 213 -3.71 -21.59 -29.10
N GLY A 214 -2.53 -21.01 -28.89
CA GLY A 214 -1.55 -20.77 -29.94
C GLY A 214 -0.97 -22.08 -30.52
N PRO A 215 -0.47 -22.11 -31.77
CA PRO A 215 0.13 -23.31 -32.34
C PRO A 215 1.47 -23.68 -31.67
N PRO A 216 1.70 -24.95 -31.28
CA PRO A 216 0.75 -26.06 -31.27
C PRO A 216 -0.25 -25.97 -30.10
N ALA A 217 -1.53 -26.18 -30.40
CA ALA A 217 -2.61 -26.12 -29.42
C ALA A 217 -2.34 -27.07 -28.24
N SER A 218 -2.25 -26.51 -27.03
CA SER A 218 -1.75 -27.24 -25.86
C SER A 218 -2.62 -26.97 -24.63
N ILE A 219 -3.54 -27.90 -24.34
CA ILE A 219 -4.26 -28.00 -23.06
C ILE A 219 -3.70 -29.22 -22.31
N ILE A 220 -2.95 -28.96 -21.24
CA ILE A 220 -2.02 -29.91 -20.62
C ILE A 220 -2.46 -30.20 -19.19
N ALA A 221 -2.56 -31.49 -18.82
CA ALA A 221 -2.72 -31.87 -17.41
C ALA A 221 -1.37 -31.68 -16.69
N GLN A 222 -1.23 -30.59 -15.93
CA GLN A 222 -0.02 -30.20 -15.21
C GLN A 222 -0.38 -29.22 -14.09
N SER A 223 0.16 -29.45 -12.90
CA SER A 223 0.11 -28.50 -11.78
C SER A 223 1.25 -27.48 -11.85
N VAL A 224 1.04 -26.33 -11.25
CA VAL A 224 1.98 -25.20 -11.19
C VAL A 224 2.26 -24.83 -9.73
N THR A 225 3.53 -24.63 -9.40
CA THR A 225 3.94 -24.07 -8.10
C THR A 225 3.92 -22.55 -8.15
N ASP A 226 3.80 -21.90 -6.99
CA ASP A 226 3.85 -20.44 -6.91
C ASP A 226 5.24 -19.90 -7.34
N PRO A 227 5.36 -19.21 -8.49
CA PRO A 227 6.64 -18.72 -8.99
C PRO A 227 7.16 -17.49 -8.23
N LEU A 228 6.32 -16.82 -7.44
CA LEU A 228 6.65 -15.59 -6.72
C LEU A 228 6.83 -15.79 -5.21
N SER A 229 6.56 -16.99 -4.69
CA SER A 229 6.70 -17.32 -3.25
C SER A 229 8.08 -17.01 -2.65
N ALA A 230 9.16 -17.17 -3.41
CA ALA A 230 10.53 -16.87 -2.98
C ALA A 230 11.08 -15.56 -3.57
N ASN A 231 10.24 -14.74 -4.21
CA ASN A 231 10.68 -13.49 -4.81
C ASN A 231 11.05 -12.46 -3.72
N SER A 232 12.30 -11.99 -3.73
CA SER A 232 12.80 -11.04 -2.72
C SER A 232 12.02 -9.72 -2.64
N GLY A 233 11.47 -9.24 -3.77
CA GLY A 233 10.63 -8.05 -3.82
C GLY A 233 9.26 -8.25 -3.17
N VAL A 234 8.66 -9.42 -3.36
CA VAL A 234 7.42 -9.82 -2.68
C VAL A 234 7.63 -9.88 -1.17
N LEU A 235 8.67 -10.58 -0.71
CA LEU A 235 8.98 -10.70 0.72
C LEU A 235 9.26 -9.33 1.35
N ALA A 236 9.98 -8.45 0.66
CA ALA A 236 10.25 -7.09 1.13
C ALA A 236 8.97 -6.23 1.18
N ALA A 237 8.11 -6.33 0.18
CA ALA A 237 6.84 -5.59 0.10
C ALA A 237 5.86 -6.02 1.20
N GLU A 238 5.71 -7.32 1.46
CA GLU A 238 4.87 -7.86 2.53
C GLU A 238 5.39 -7.47 3.92
N ALA A 239 6.71 -7.53 4.14
CA ALA A 239 7.34 -7.09 5.37
C ALA A 239 7.13 -5.58 5.61
N ALA A 240 7.26 -4.76 4.56
CA ALA A 240 7.01 -3.33 4.63
C ALA A 240 5.56 -3.01 4.97
N ALA A 241 4.58 -3.67 4.35
CA ALA A 241 3.15 -3.49 4.68
C ALA A 241 2.84 -3.86 6.14
N THR A 242 3.44 -4.95 6.63
CA THR A 242 3.30 -5.37 8.03
C THR A 242 3.92 -4.34 8.99
N ALA A 243 5.09 -3.80 8.65
CA ALA A 243 5.75 -2.76 9.45
C ALA A 243 4.97 -1.44 9.45
N ALA A 244 4.39 -1.05 8.31
CA ALA A 244 3.60 0.18 8.17
C ALA A 244 2.41 0.21 9.15
N ALA A 245 1.77 -0.93 9.39
CA ALA A 245 0.67 -1.07 10.36
C ALA A 245 1.03 -0.68 11.80
N SER A 246 2.33 -0.64 12.14
CA SER A 246 2.82 -0.29 13.48
C SER A 246 3.21 1.19 13.63
N ILE A 247 3.06 2.00 12.58
CA ILE A 247 3.43 3.41 12.63
C ILE A 247 2.52 4.16 13.61
N THR A 248 3.18 4.88 14.52
CA THR A 248 2.52 5.71 15.52
C THR A 248 2.51 7.17 15.10
N ARG A 249 1.56 7.94 15.65
CA ARG A 249 1.50 9.38 15.44
C ARG A 249 2.76 10.10 15.97
N PRO A 250 3.14 11.24 15.37
CA PRO A 250 4.09 12.16 15.98
C PRO A 250 3.61 12.64 17.35
N ALA A 251 4.54 12.93 18.25
CA ALA A 251 4.22 13.55 19.53
C ALA A 251 3.59 14.94 19.29
N ALA A 252 2.53 15.26 20.03
CA ALA A 252 1.97 16.60 20.02
C ALA A 252 3.01 17.60 20.58
N PRO A 253 3.16 18.78 19.97
CA PRO A 253 4.02 19.82 20.51
C PRO A 253 3.55 20.25 21.90
N SER A 254 4.51 20.53 22.78
CA SER A 254 4.24 20.89 24.17
C SER A 254 3.80 22.34 24.29
N SER A 255 2.83 22.62 25.16
CA SER A 255 2.56 23.99 25.58
C SER A 255 3.72 24.53 26.41
N ILE A 256 4.23 25.72 26.07
CA ILE A 256 5.12 26.48 26.96
C ILE A 256 4.33 26.93 28.19
N ASN A 257 4.95 26.83 29.37
CA ASN A 257 4.34 27.31 30.60
C ASN A 257 4.24 28.84 30.55
N ALA A 258 3.06 29.40 30.78
CA ALA A 258 2.86 30.86 30.83
C ALA A 258 3.70 31.54 31.94
N GLN A 259 4.09 30.81 33.00
CA GLN A 259 5.06 31.30 34.01
C GLN A 259 6.48 31.48 33.46
N GLN A 260 6.81 30.88 32.32
CA GLN A 260 8.13 31.00 31.68
C GLN A 260 8.25 32.28 30.85
N ILE A 261 7.12 32.95 30.55
CA ILE A 261 7.10 34.27 29.91
C ILE A 261 6.68 35.30 30.94
N THR A 262 7.51 35.52 31.97
CA THR A 262 7.35 36.70 32.82
C THR A 262 7.77 37.95 32.04
N PRO A 263 7.12 39.10 32.25
CA PRO A 263 7.71 40.36 31.81
C PRO A 263 9.13 40.45 32.36
N PRO A 264 10.12 40.92 31.58
CA PRO A 264 11.47 41.14 32.09
C PRO A 264 11.39 41.94 33.41
N ALA A 265 12.16 41.56 34.43
CA ALA A 265 12.06 42.09 35.79
C ALA A 265 11.90 43.63 35.80
N GLY A 266 10.76 44.13 36.31
CA GLY A 266 10.51 45.57 36.25
C GLY A 266 9.07 46.05 36.48
N THR A 267 8.27 45.41 37.33
CA THR A 267 6.99 46.01 37.78
C THR A 267 7.20 47.25 38.67
N GLY A 268 8.44 47.46 39.14
CA GLY A 268 8.92 48.71 39.72
C GLY A 268 9.51 49.65 38.67
N GLY A 269 9.17 50.93 38.78
CA GLY A 269 9.65 51.99 37.91
C GLY A 269 9.14 53.33 38.41
N THR A 270 9.62 54.43 37.83
CA THR A 270 9.06 55.74 38.17
C THR A 270 7.64 55.81 37.62
N ASN A 271 6.65 56.04 38.48
CA ASN A 271 5.27 56.22 38.04
C ASN A 271 5.17 57.52 37.25
N VAL A 272 4.57 57.46 36.07
CA VAL A 272 4.35 58.58 35.15
C VAL A 272 2.88 58.56 34.75
N SER A 273 2.24 59.72 34.66
CA SER A 273 0.88 59.85 34.17
C SER A 273 0.79 61.00 33.19
N PHE A 274 0.13 60.80 32.05
CA PHE A 274 -0.12 61.84 31.08
C PHE A 274 -1.61 61.93 30.76
N ASN A 275 -2.10 63.17 30.66
CA ASN A 275 -3.38 63.51 30.07
C ASN A 275 -3.13 64.47 28.91
N LEU A 276 -2.99 63.90 27.71
CA LEU A 276 -2.60 64.60 26.50
C LEU A 276 -3.83 65.22 25.84
N GLN A 277 -4.06 66.51 26.11
CA GLN A 277 -5.15 67.31 25.54
C GLN A 277 -4.60 68.38 24.58
N TYR A 278 -5.43 69.29 24.06
CA TYR A 278 -4.96 70.31 23.10
C TYR A 278 -4.04 71.37 23.74
N TYR A 279 -4.07 71.52 25.08
CA TYR A 279 -3.24 72.44 25.85
C TYR A 279 -2.94 71.88 27.26
N PRO A 280 -1.76 72.17 27.87
CA PRO A 280 -0.63 72.95 27.35
C PRO A 280 0.19 72.22 26.27
N THR A 281 1.06 72.92 25.53
CA THR A 281 1.89 72.33 24.44
C THR A 281 3.11 71.54 24.92
N THR A 282 3.47 71.67 26.20
CA THR A 282 4.52 70.85 26.83
C THR A 282 4.07 70.44 28.22
N GLN A 283 4.34 69.18 28.60
CA GLN A 283 4.06 68.65 29.93
C GLN A 283 5.29 67.92 30.46
N GLN A 284 5.79 68.30 31.63
CA GLN A 284 6.82 67.58 32.37
C GLN A 284 6.17 66.71 33.43
N GLN A 285 6.67 65.48 33.60
CA GLN A 285 6.19 64.52 34.58
C GLN A 285 7.34 63.99 35.45
N SER A 286 7.00 63.23 36.48
CA SER A 286 7.94 62.51 37.34
C SER A 286 8.95 61.68 36.53
N GLY A 287 10.17 61.55 37.07
CA GLY A 287 11.23 60.76 36.44
C GLY A 287 11.86 61.42 35.21
N GLY A 288 11.56 62.68 34.92
CA GLY A 288 12.18 63.43 33.81
C GLY A 288 11.54 63.17 32.44
N CYS A 289 10.42 62.46 32.38
CA CYS A 289 9.66 62.31 31.15
C CYS A 289 9.00 63.63 30.74
N THR A 290 9.03 63.93 29.44
CA THR A 290 8.41 65.11 28.82
C THR A 290 7.49 64.70 27.70
N ALA A 291 6.34 65.37 27.57
CA ALA A 291 5.50 65.31 26.39
C ALA A 291 5.48 66.68 25.70
N THR A 292 5.64 66.74 24.38
CA THR A 292 5.56 67.96 23.58
C THR A 292 4.53 67.82 22.46
N TYR A 293 3.71 68.83 22.23
CA TYR A 293 2.65 68.83 21.22
C TYR A 293 3.03 69.70 20.04
N GLN A 294 3.10 69.11 18.85
CA GLN A 294 3.38 69.80 17.62
C GLN A 294 2.63 69.14 16.47
N SER A 295 1.99 69.94 15.61
CA SER A 295 1.32 69.47 14.38
C SER A 295 0.35 68.30 14.62
N SER A 296 -0.49 68.41 15.66
CA SER A 296 -1.46 67.37 16.05
C SER A 296 -0.85 66.04 16.52
N VAL A 297 0.44 66.04 16.88
CA VAL A 297 1.16 64.87 17.40
C VAL A 297 1.79 65.22 18.75
N TRP A 298 1.57 64.35 19.73
CA TRP A 298 2.25 64.36 21.01
C TRP A 298 3.52 63.53 20.95
N THR A 299 4.68 64.10 21.25
CA THR A 299 5.95 63.37 21.36
C THR A 299 6.30 63.17 22.83
N ILE A 300 6.29 61.92 23.30
CA ILE A 300 6.68 61.53 24.65
C ILE A 300 8.12 61.02 24.62
N SER A 301 8.97 61.64 25.43
CA SER A 301 10.39 61.29 25.60
C SER A 301 10.70 61.12 27.07
N CYS A 302 11.47 60.09 27.40
CA CYS A 302 11.95 59.81 28.75
C CYS A 302 13.47 59.55 28.73
N PRO A 303 14.20 59.86 29.81
CA PRO A 303 15.62 59.50 29.93
C PRO A 303 15.87 58.01 29.70
N ALA A 304 16.93 57.68 28.96
CA ALA A 304 17.27 56.31 28.57
C ALA A 304 17.78 55.44 29.73
N GLY A 305 17.62 54.12 29.61
CA GLY A 305 18.20 53.13 30.53
C GLY A 305 17.43 52.91 31.84
N GLN A 306 16.22 53.47 31.96
CA GLN A 306 15.39 53.41 33.16
C GLN A 306 14.08 52.64 32.93
N ASN A 307 13.39 52.30 34.02
CA ASN A 307 12.05 51.72 34.00
C ASN A 307 11.00 52.78 34.37
N TYR A 308 9.97 52.93 33.54
CA TYR A 308 8.85 53.84 33.76
C TYR A 308 7.53 53.07 33.78
N THR A 309 6.64 53.42 34.70
CA THR A 309 5.32 52.81 34.85
C THR A 309 4.24 53.84 34.57
N PHE A 310 3.49 53.66 33.51
CA PHE A 310 2.45 54.58 33.06
C PHE A 310 1.12 54.24 33.73
N SER A 311 0.89 54.78 34.93
CA SER A 311 -0.34 54.54 35.71
C SER A 311 -1.60 54.95 34.95
N SER A 312 -1.53 56.02 34.16
CA SER A 312 -2.58 56.44 33.23
C SER A 312 -1.97 57.17 32.02
N LEU A 313 -2.38 56.80 30.81
CA LEU A 313 -2.04 57.51 29.58
C LEU A 313 -3.33 57.73 28.77
N THR A 314 -3.84 58.97 28.77
CA THR A 314 -5.03 59.35 28.01
C THR A 314 -4.66 60.34 26.92
N VAL A 315 -5.23 60.17 25.72
CA VAL A 315 -5.01 61.04 24.56
C VAL A 315 -6.36 61.52 24.05
N ALA A 316 -6.49 62.83 23.85
CA ALA A 316 -7.72 63.43 23.36
C ALA A 316 -7.93 63.13 21.87
N GLY A 317 -9.16 62.73 21.49
CA GLY A 317 -9.59 62.61 20.10
C GLY A 317 -8.68 61.75 19.21
N SER A 318 -8.47 62.18 17.97
CA SER A 318 -7.67 61.51 16.94
C SER A 318 -6.21 61.98 16.88
N LEU A 319 -5.68 62.56 17.96
CA LEU A 319 -4.31 63.08 18.01
C LEU A 319 -3.28 61.94 17.88
N GLY A 320 -2.20 62.19 17.15
CA GLY A 320 -1.11 61.23 17.01
C GLY A 320 -0.19 61.20 18.23
N VAL A 321 0.54 60.11 18.42
CA VAL A 321 1.56 59.97 19.48
C VAL A 321 2.85 59.40 18.93
N ASN A 322 3.97 60.08 19.18
CA ASN A 322 5.31 59.56 19.02
C ASN A 322 5.87 59.21 20.39
N PHE A 323 5.98 57.92 20.71
CA PHE A 323 6.40 57.42 22.01
C PHE A 323 7.81 56.87 21.93
N ALA A 324 8.76 57.55 22.59
CA ALA A 324 10.16 57.14 22.67
C ALA A 324 10.83 56.88 21.29
N VAL A 325 10.49 57.67 20.27
CA VAL A 325 10.99 57.52 18.88
C VAL A 325 12.52 57.68 18.74
N SER A 326 13.17 58.34 19.70
CA SER A 326 14.64 58.44 19.82
C SER A 326 15.20 57.56 20.95
N GLY A 327 14.44 56.55 21.38
CA GLY A 327 14.79 55.64 22.46
C GLY A 327 15.95 54.69 22.13
N THR A 328 16.40 53.98 23.17
CA THR A 328 17.41 52.91 23.08
C THR A 328 16.81 51.63 23.68
N GLY A 329 17.18 50.45 23.18
CA GLY A 329 16.62 49.14 23.58
C GLY A 329 16.77 48.75 25.07
N ASN A 330 17.40 49.57 25.91
CA ASN A 330 17.63 49.33 27.33
C ASN A 330 16.60 50.02 28.25
N THR A 331 15.70 50.84 27.70
CA THR A 331 14.63 51.50 28.48
C THR A 331 13.38 50.60 28.52
N THR A 332 12.71 50.51 29.66
CA THR A 332 11.48 49.70 29.80
C THR A 332 10.28 50.57 30.13
N PHE A 333 9.18 50.39 29.39
CA PHE A 333 7.92 51.09 29.57
C PHE A 333 6.81 50.11 29.96
N ASN A 334 6.25 50.28 31.15
CA ASN A 334 5.19 49.42 31.69
C ASN A 334 3.84 50.12 31.63
N PHE A 335 2.83 49.42 31.12
CA PHE A 335 1.43 49.84 31.06
C PHE A 335 0.58 48.83 31.85
N PRO A 336 0.32 49.08 33.14
CA PRO A 336 -0.43 48.16 34.01
C PRO A 336 -1.90 47.99 33.59
N ASN A 337 -2.49 49.04 33.01
CA ASN A 337 -3.87 49.05 32.51
C ASN A 337 -3.89 48.84 30.99
N THR A 338 -5.03 48.44 30.44
CA THR A 338 -5.22 48.31 28.98
C THR A 338 -4.89 49.62 28.28
N LEU A 339 -3.97 49.58 27.31
CA LEU A 339 -3.73 50.71 26.44
C LEU A 339 -4.67 50.62 25.24
N THR A 340 -5.48 51.66 25.04
CA THR A 340 -6.39 51.75 23.90
C THR A 340 -5.99 52.90 22.98
N THR A 341 -5.77 52.60 21.70
CA THR A 341 -5.54 53.61 20.66
C THR A 341 -6.76 53.64 19.75
N SER A 342 -7.57 54.70 19.84
CA SER A 342 -8.78 54.85 19.02
C SER A 342 -8.60 55.94 17.98
N TRP A 343 -8.71 55.61 16.69
CA TRP A 343 -8.68 56.53 15.54
C TRP A 343 -7.48 57.50 15.53
N SER A 344 -6.36 57.07 16.07
CA SER A 344 -5.12 57.85 16.21
C SER A 344 -3.92 57.07 15.66
N ASN A 345 -2.87 57.80 15.27
CA ASN A 345 -1.64 57.19 14.77
C ASN A 345 -0.57 57.20 15.86
N TRP A 346 -0.09 56.03 16.28
CA TRP A 346 0.97 55.93 17.29
C TRP A 346 2.25 55.32 16.71
N THR A 347 3.38 55.96 16.97
CA THR A 347 4.70 55.43 16.64
C THR A 347 5.46 55.17 17.93
N PHE A 348 5.89 53.93 18.16
CA PHE A 348 6.71 53.52 19.28
C PHE A 348 8.13 53.29 18.77
N GLY A 349 9.12 53.97 19.36
CA GLY A 349 10.53 53.78 19.00
C GLY A 349 11.21 52.61 19.72
N PRO A 350 12.56 52.57 19.72
CA PRO A 350 13.30 51.46 20.30
C PRO A 350 13.27 51.44 21.82
N ALA A 351 12.65 50.40 22.41
CA ALA A 351 12.57 50.13 23.84
C ALA A 351 11.97 48.75 24.13
N ASN A 352 11.95 48.36 25.41
CA ASN A 352 11.12 47.26 25.91
C ASN A 352 9.74 47.79 26.32
N TYR A 353 8.67 47.17 25.82
CA TYR A 353 7.28 47.58 26.07
C TYR A 353 6.50 46.46 26.75
N ASN A 354 5.98 46.73 27.95
CA ASN A 354 5.19 45.78 28.73
C ASN A 354 3.75 46.27 28.85
N PHE A 355 2.86 45.80 27.99
CA PHE A 355 1.42 46.06 28.03
C PHE A 355 0.71 45.03 28.91
N LEU A 356 0.81 45.23 30.22
CA LEU A 356 0.36 44.26 31.23
C LEU A 356 -1.16 44.19 31.36
N GLY A 357 -1.91 45.24 31.00
CA GLY A 357 -3.38 45.23 30.96
C GLY A 357 -3.98 44.96 29.59
N GLY A 358 -3.15 44.66 28.59
CA GLY A 358 -3.55 44.41 27.20
C GLY A 358 -3.33 45.61 26.29
N LEU A 359 -3.39 45.36 24.99
CA LEU A 359 -3.26 46.38 23.93
C LEU A 359 -4.46 46.25 22.99
N SER A 360 -5.29 47.29 22.93
CA SER A 360 -6.47 47.35 22.08
C SER A 360 -6.35 48.49 21.08
N ILE A 361 -6.38 48.17 19.80
CA ILE A 361 -6.18 49.12 18.72
C ILE A 361 -7.43 49.13 17.86
N SER A 362 -8.06 50.31 17.75
CA SER A 362 -9.31 50.50 17.00
C SER A 362 -9.22 51.71 16.08
N GLY A 363 -9.27 51.56 14.76
CA GLY A 363 -8.98 52.67 13.85
C GLY A 363 -7.53 53.17 13.89
N GLY A 364 -7.14 53.97 12.91
CA GLY A 364 -5.79 54.56 12.83
C GLY A 364 -4.68 53.57 12.45
N SER A 365 -3.43 54.04 12.49
CA SER A 365 -2.24 53.26 12.11
C SER A 365 -1.13 53.37 13.17
N ASN A 366 -0.67 52.23 13.64
CA ASN A 366 0.32 52.13 14.71
C ASN A 366 1.59 51.46 14.20
N ALA A 367 2.75 51.84 14.72
CA ALA A 367 4.03 51.30 14.29
C ALA A 367 5.00 51.18 15.46
N PHE A 368 5.67 50.04 15.57
CA PHE A 368 6.86 49.85 16.40
C PHE A 368 8.08 49.87 15.49
N THR A 369 8.92 50.91 15.61
CA THR A 369 10.07 51.18 14.74
C THR A 369 11.38 50.99 15.49
N SER A 370 12.25 50.13 14.94
CA SER A 370 13.52 49.73 15.58
C SER A 370 14.68 50.65 15.33
N ASN A 371 14.70 51.34 14.18
CA ASN A 371 15.88 52.07 13.71
C ASN A 371 17.17 51.21 13.80
N GLY A 372 17.06 49.88 13.64
CA GLY A 372 18.17 48.92 13.76
C GLY A 372 18.47 48.40 15.17
N SER A 373 17.77 48.86 16.21
CA SER A 373 17.89 48.39 17.60
C SER A 373 16.79 47.38 17.97
N PRO A 374 17.06 46.38 18.82
CA PRO A 374 16.08 45.35 19.14
C PRO A 374 14.92 45.87 20.00
N HIS A 375 13.74 45.28 19.79
CA HIS A 375 12.55 45.45 20.64
C HIS A 375 12.21 44.16 21.37
N THR A 376 11.81 44.30 22.63
CA THR A 376 11.02 43.25 23.31
C THR A 376 9.66 43.82 23.65
N ILE A 377 8.61 43.20 23.13
CA ILE A 377 7.23 43.62 23.35
C ILE A 377 6.51 42.48 24.05
N TYR A 378 6.05 42.74 25.27
CA TYR A 378 5.29 41.81 26.07
C TYR A 378 3.88 42.35 26.27
N ILE A 379 2.87 41.58 25.88
CA ILE A 379 1.46 41.92 26.03
C ILE A 379 0.82 40.85 26.90
N SER A 380 0.10 41.26 27.94
CA SER A 380 -0.64 40.35 28.81
C SER A 380 -2.02 40.93 29.13
N CYS A 381 -3.00 40.08 29.40
CA CYS A 381 -4.39 40.51 29.56
C CYS A 381 -4.73 41.16 30.92
N ASN A 382 -3.78 41.47 31.79
CA ASN A 382 -3.44 40.62 32.92
C ASN A 382 -2.14 40.96 33.68
N ALA A 383 -2.10 41.99 34.55
CA ALA A 383 -0.90 42.27 35.36
C ALA A 383 -0.59 41.20 36.43
N ASN A 384 -1.61 40.46 36.89
CA ASN A 384 -1.55 39.65 38.13
C ASN A 384 -1.89 38.15 37.94
N SER A 385 -2.20 37.69 36.73
CA SER A 385 -2.52 36.29 36.47
C SER A 385 -1.65 35.72 35.36
N VAL A 386 -1.26 34.49 35.59
CA VAL A 386 -0.54 33.65 34.64
C VAL A 386 -1.52 33.12 33.55
N LEU A 387 -2.81 33.03 33.90
CA LEU A 387 -4.01 32.51 33.20
C LEU A 387 -4.91 33.55 32.51
N CYS A 388 -4.62 34.00 31.29
CA CYS A 388 -5.59 34.83 30.55
C CYS A 388 -6.81 34.01 30.09
N GLY A 389 -7.99 34.29 30.68
CA GLY A 389 -9.25 33.67 30.27
C GLY A 389 -9.66 34.04 28.84
N SER A 390 -10.49 33.23 28.20
CA SER A 390 -10.92 33.42 26.79
C SER A 390 -11.65 34.73 26.51
N ASN A 391 -12.18 35.40 27.54
CA ASN A 391 -12.92 36.67 27.45
C ASN A 391 -12.04 37.90 27.76
N THR A 392 -10.72 37.71 27.91
CA THR A 392 -9.79 38.79 28.22
C THR A 392 -9.08 39.26 26.96
N THR A 393 -8.86 40.57 26.82
CA THR A 393 -8.14 41.15 25.69
C THR A 393 -6.63 41.07 25.92
N GLY A 394 -5.94 40.20 25.18
CA GLY A 394 -4.49 40.25 25.02
C GLY A 394 -4.11 41.37 24.04
N LEU A 395 -3.97 41.01 22.76
CA LEU A 395 -3.84 41.98 21.66
C LEU A 395 -5.10 41.93 20.78
N SER A 396 -5.78 43.06 20.64
CA SER A 396 -6.97 43.17 19.79
C SER A 396 -6.82 44.29 18.76
N LEU A 397 -7.09 43.97 17.50
CA LEU A 397 -7.09 44.90 16.37
C LEU A 397 -8.46 44.93 15.72
N ASN A 398 -9.07 46.11 15.65
CA ASN A 398 -10.36 46.33 15.00
C ASN A 398 -10.29 47.54 14.06
N SER A 399 -10.37 47.28 12.76
CA SER A 399 -10.35 48.29 11.70
C SER A 399 -9.13 49.20 11.79
N ALA A 400 -7.98 48.63 12.16
CA ALA A 400 -6.76 49.37 12.45
C ALA A 400 -5.54 48.73 11.80
N ASN A 401 -4.50 49.52 11.59
CA ASN A 401 -3.21 49.02 11.14
C ASN A 401 -2.22 48.98 12.30
N ILE A 402 -1.41 47.93 12.37
CA ILE A 402 -0.21 47.88 13.20
C ILE A 402 0.95 47.30 12.41
N SER A 403 2.14 47.88 12.60
CA SER A 403 3.38 47.33 12.06
C SER A 403 4.45 47.16 13.13
N PHE A 404 5.26 46.11 13.01
CA PHE A 404 6.44 45.85 13.84
C PHE A 404 7.64 45.70 12.92
N GLN A 405 8.69 46.51 13.12
CA GLN A 405 9.85 46.56 12.23
C GLN A 405 11.17 46.30 12.93
N GLY A 406 12.02 45.48 12.32
CA GLY A 406 13.38 45.14 12.76
C GLY A 406 13.43 44.05 13.82
N PRO A 407 14.61 43.76 14.40
CA PRO A 407 14.81 42.59 15.27
C PRO A 407 13.92 42.67 16.52
N THR A 408 12.74 42.05 16.43
CA THR A 408 11.69 42.16 17.44
C THR A 408 11.38 40.78 18.02
N ASN A 409 11.23 40.72 19.34
CA ASN A 409 10.60 39.62 20.04
C ASN A 409 9.22 40.07 20.51
N LEU A 410 8.16 39.46 19.98
CA LEU A 410 6.78 39.72 20.40
C LEU A 410 6.24 38.53 21.19
N TYR A 411 5.82 38.81 22.42
CA TYR A 411 5.21 37.83 23.31
C TYR A 411 3.81 38.30 23.72
N VAL A 412 2.80 37.47 23.46
CA VAL A 412 1.41 37.72 23.84
C VAL A 412 0.96 36.60 24.78
N ASN A 413 0.85 36.94 26.06
CA ASN A 413 0.21 36.12 27.07
C ASN A 413 -1.29 36.44 27.12
N GLY A 414 -2.05 35.78 26.25
CA GLY A 414 -3.50 35.96 26.10
C GLY A 414 -3.95 35.78 24.65
N PRO A 415 -5.27 35.81 24.37
CA PRO A 415 -5.75 35.74 22.99
C PRO A 415 -5.26 36.94 22.16
N MET A 416 -4.86 36.66 20.93
CA MET A 416 -4.59 37.68 19.91
C MET A 416 -5.67 37.61 18.83
N THR A 417 -6.33 38.73 18.55
CA THR A 417 -7.39 38.81 17.54
C THR A 417 -7.17 39.99 16.60
N VAL A 418 -7.19 39.69 15.30
CA VAL A 418 -7.20 40.69 14.23
C VAL A 418 -8.55 40.58 13.52
N ALA A 419 -9.49 41.44 13.92
CA ALA A 419 -10.86 41.40 13.40
C ALA A 419 -11.01 42.06 12.02
N SER A 420 -10.22 43.11 11.78
CA SER A 420 -10.12 43.82 10.49
C SER A 420 -8.94 44.79 10.53
N GLY A 421 -8.45 45.20 9.35
CA GLY A 421 -7.26 46.04 9.20
C GLY A 421 -5.98 45.22 8.94
N ASN A 422 -4.81 45.85 9.08
CA ASN A 422 -3.54 45.27 8.63
C ASN A 422 -2.55 45.03 9.78
N LEU A 423 -1.99 43.83 9.87
CA LEU A 423 -0.83 43.50 10.71
C LEU A 423 0.39 43.25 9.81
N THR A 424 1.43 44.05 9.95
CA THR A 424 2.68 43.84 9.20
C THR A 424 3.83 43.60 10.17
N MET A 425 4.59 42.52 9.98
CA MET A 425 5.73 42.22 10.82
C MET A 425 6.94 41.91 9.95
N THR A 426 8.03 42.66 10.13
CA THR A 426 9.25 42.51 9.34
C THR A 426 10.48 42.38 10.23
N GLY A 427 11.27 41.32 10.00
CA GLY A 427 12.54 41.08 10.72
C GLY A 427 12.37 40.55 12.14
N LEU A 428 11.41 39.65 12.40
CA LEU A 428 11.18 39.11 13.74
C LEU A 428 12.17 38.01 14.12
N ASN A 429 12.74 38.13 15.32
CA ASN A 429 13.47 37.03 15.94
C ASN A 429 12.50 35.96 16.47
N SER A 430 11.44 36.39 17.15
CA SER A 430 10.41 35.50 17.69
C SER A 430 9.02 36.13 17.73
N PHE A 431 8.02 35.30 17.42
CA PHE A 431 6.62 35.60 17.58
C PHE A 431 5.97 34.50 18.43
N THR A 432 5.42 34.86 19.58
CA THR A 432 4.86 33.91 20.54
C THR A 432 3.49 34.38 21.02
N VAL A 433 2.46 33.57 20.82
CA VAL A 433 1.13 33.75 21.42
C VAL A 433 0.83 32.53 22.27
N ILE A 434 0.62 32.68 23.58
CA ILE A 434 0.38 31.52 24.47
C ILE A 434 -1.04 30.94 24.28
N SER A 435 -1.99 31.77 23.85
CA SER A 435 -3.39 31.38 23.66
C SER A 435 -3.73 31.28 22.16
N ASN A 436 -5.00 31.48 21.81
CA ASN A 436 -5.47 31.47 20.44
C ASN A 436 -4.98 32.70 19.67
N LEU A 437 -4.60 32.49 18.41
CA LEU A 437 -4.35 33.54 17.44
C LEU A 437 -5.45 33.47 16.38
N THR A 438 -6.24 34.53 16.24
CA THR A 438 -7.38 34.55 15.32
C THR A 438 -7.32 35.75 14.38
N PHE A 439 -7.36 35.48 13.08
CA PHE A 439 -7.59 36.48 12.04
C PHE A 439 -8.99 36.29 11.48
N SER A 440 -9.74 37.37 11.32
CA SER A 440 -11.13 37.32 10.88
C SER A 440 -11.52 38.54 10.05
N GLY A 441 -12.76 38.56 9.55
CA GLY A 441 -13.23 39.65 8.68
C GLY A 441 -12.33 39.80 7.45
N GLY A 442 -12.11 41.04 7.01
CA GLY A 442 -11.17 41.38 5.94
C GLY A 442 -9.77 41.72 6.43
N SER A 443 -9.30 41.13 7.54
CA SER A 443 -7.95 41.41 8.05
C SER A 443 -6.87 40.94 7.08
N THR A 444 -5.80 41.72 6.92
CA THR A 444 -4.58 41.27 6.24
C THR A 444 -3.44 41.14 7.24
N ALA A 445 -2.65 40.08 7.16
CA ALA A 445 -1.43 39.94 7.94
C ALA A 445 -0.26 39.46 7.08
N SER A 446 0.90 40.07 7.26
CA SER A 446 2.14 39.65 6.63
C SER A 446 3.26 39.52 7.65
N PHE A 447 3.93 38.38 7.62
CA PHE A 447 5.07 38.03 8.43
C PHE A 447 6.26 37.82 7.50
N THR A 448 7.31 38.64 7.64
CA THR A 448 8.50 38.55 6.79
C THR A 448 9.76 38.38 7.62
N GLY A 449 10.53 37.33 7.33
CA GLY A 449 11.80 37.02 8.00
C GLY A 449 11.62 36.60 9.45
N VAL A 450 10.63 35.75 9.75
CA VAL A 450 10.41 35.19 11.09
C VAL A 450 11.33 33.98 11.29
N SER A 451 12.00 33.88 12.44
CA SER A 451 12.81 32.69 12.77
C SER A 451 12.02 31.65 13.58
N THR A 452 11.18 32.12 14.52
CA THR A 452 10.34 31.26 15.36
C THR A 452 8.91 31.79 15.45
N PHE A 453 7.93 30.92 15.20
CA PHE A 453 6.52 31.24 15.28
C PHE A 453 5.82 30.22 16.16
N TYR A 454 5.33 30.67 17.31
CA TYR A 454 4.69 29.84 18.32
C TYR A 454 3.27 30.31 18.61
N VAL A 455 2.32 29.36 18.60
CA VAL A 455 0.95 29.55 19.07
C VAL A 455 0.60 28.40 20.02
N GLY A 456 0.30 28.71 21.29
CA GLY A 456 -0.04 27.74 22.32
C GLY A 456 -1.50 27.28 22.28
N GLY A 457 -2.39 28.13 21.76
CA GLY A 457 -3.76 27.78 21.42
C GLY A 457 -3.94 27.43 19.94
N ALA A 458 -5.16 27.55 19.44
CA ALA A 458 -5.46 27.36 18.02
C ALA A 458 -5.02 28.57 17.19
N PHE A 459 -4.44 28.32 16.02
CA PHE A 459 -4.27 29.32 14.98
C PHE A 459 -5.47 29.26 14.02
N ASN A 460 -6.31 30.30 14.06
CA ASN A 460 -7.52 30.39 13.27
C ASN A 460 -7.43 31.54 12.25
N THR A 461 -7.89 31.27 11.03
CA THR A 461 -8.19 32.31 10.04
C THR A 461 -9.61 32.08 9.53
N GLN A 462 -10.45 33.11 9.49
CA GLN A 462 -11.85 32.99 9.11
C GLN A 462 -12.36 34.20 8.32
N GLY A 463 -13.54 34.10 7.71
CA GLY A 463 -14.12 35.20 6.92
C GLY A 463 -13.38 35.38 5.59
N SER A 464 -12.70 36.51 5.42
CA SER A 464 -11.86 36.81 4.26
C SER A 464 -10.48 37.29 4.70
N ALA A 465 -9.97 36.73 5.80
CA ALA A 465 -8.65 37.04 6.32
C ALA A 465 -7.56 36.54 5.36
N ASN A 466 -6.65 37.42 4.98
CA ASN A 466 -5.51 37.12 4.11
C ASN A 466 -4.22 37.15 4.92
N VAL A 467 -3.56 36.01 5.09
CA VAL A 467 -2.38 35.88 5.96
C VAL A 467 -1.23 35.24 5.18
N SER A 468 -0.04 35.83 5.27
CA SER A 468 1.14 35.37 4.55
C SER A 468 2.41 35.38 5.39
N PHE A 469 3.24 34.36 5.20
CA PHE A 469 4.58 34.21 5.76
C PHE A 469 5.59 34.13 4.62
N SER A 470 6.75 34.78 4.75
CA SER A 470 7.75 34.91 3.68
C SER A 470 9.15 35.28 4.18
N GLY A 471 10.18 34.98 3.38
CA GLY A 471 11.55 35.44 3.62
C GLY A 471 12.28 34.77 4.78
N GLY A 472 11.70 33.74 5.39
CA GLY A 472 12.32 32.89 6.41
C GLY A 472 12.87 31.58 5.83
N THR A 473 13.98 31.11 6.39
CA THR A 473 14.56 29.79 6.10
C THR A 473 14.83 29.06 7.42
N ASN A 474 14.60 27.74 7.44
CA ASN A 474 14.67 26.93 8.66
C ASN A 474 13.79 27.46 9.80
N VAL A 475 12.60 27.97 9.46
CA VAL A 475 11.67 28.54 10.44
C VAL A 475 11.07 27.43 11.30
N SER A 476 10.98 27.66 12.61
CA SER A 476 10.28 26.75 13.52
C SER A 476 8.85 27.23 13.74
N TYR A 477 7.88 26.51 13.16
CA TYR A 477 6.45 26.72 13.35
C TYR A 477 5.90 25.72 14.37
N THR A 478 5.45 26.20 15.53
CA THR A 478 4.86 25.37 16.60
C THR A 478 3.45 25.83 16.90
N LEU A 479 2.45 25.02 16.54
CA LEU A 479 1.03 25.33 16.69
C LEU A 479 0.37 24.27 17.58
N VAL A 480 0.31 24.52 18.88
CA VAL A 480 -0.10 23.52 19.88
C VAL A 480 -1.59 23.19 19.80
N GLY A 481 -2.46 24.17 19.59
CA GLY A 481 -3.90 23.96 19.40
C GLY A 481 -4.33 23.75 17.94
N GLY A 482 -3.40 23.39 17.06
CA GLY A 482 -3.66 23.13 15.65
C GLY A 482 -3.89 24.37 14.80
N LEU A 483 -4.19 24.12 13.51
CA LEU A 483 -4.39 25.12 12.47
C LEU A 483 -5.78 24.96 11.84
N SER A 484 -6.61 26.00 11.92
CA SER A 484 -7.94 26.05 11.30
C SER A 484 -8.02 27.18 10.28
N HIS A 485 -8.13 26.82 9.00
CA HIS A 485 -8.32 27.74 7.89
C HIS A 485 -9.76 27.66 7.39
N ALA A 486 -10.56 28.69 7.68
CA ALA A 486 -11.97 28.85 7.36
C ALA A 486 -12.23 30.20 6.65
N SER A 487 -11.28 30.65 5.83
CA SER A 487 -11.28 31.95 5.16
C SER A 487 -11.37 31.78 3.65
N SER A 488 -12.11 32.62 2.95
CA SER A 488 -12.16 32.64 1.48
C SER A 488 -10.90 33.23 0.83
N SER A 489 -10.04 33.87 1.62
CA SER A 489 -8.73 34.36 1.17
C SER A 489 -7.63 33.39 1.60
N PRO A 490 -6.55 33.26 0.83
CA PRO A 490 -5.54 32.25 1.08
C PRO A 490 -4.74 32.50 2.38
N LEU A 491 -4.30 31.40 2.99
CA LEU A 491 -3.25 31.38 4.01
C LEU A 491 -1.98 30.80 3.38
N LEU A 492 -0.93 31.62 3.29
CA LEU A 492 0.28 31.30 2.54
C LEU A 492 1.49 31.20 3.48
N PHE A 493 2.11 30.03 3.55
CA PHE A 493 3.42 29.82 4.16
C PHE A 493 4.47 29.67 3.07
N GLN A 494 5.22 30.73 2.78
CA GLN A 494 6.25 30.74 1.72
C GLN A 494 7.67 30.52 2.25
N ASP A 495 7.80 30.25 3.54
CA ASP A 495 9.06 29.94 4.21
C ASP A 495 9.38 28.46 4.11
N SER A 496 10.65 28.10 4.23
CA SER A 496 11.06 26.72 4.51
C SER A 496 11.23 26.50 6.01
N GLY A 497 10.76 25.36 6.52
CA GLY A 497 10.81 25.12 7.96
C GLY A 497 10.31 23.77 8.45
N ILE A 498 10.19 23.71 9.78
CA ILE A 498 9.65 22.58 10.52
C ILE A 498 8.31 23.00 11.12
N TYR A 499 7.26 22.27 10.77
CA TYR A 499 5.90 22.51 11.24
C TYR A 499 5.51 21.43 12.24
N SER A 500 5.41 21.81 13.52
CA SER A 500 4.92 20.95 14.59
C SER A 500 3.51 21.37 14.97
N ILE A 501 2.52 20.57 14.59
CA ILE A 501 1.10 20.95 14.68
C ILE A 501 0.34 19.96 15.57
N GLY A 502 -0.18 20.48 16.68
CA GLY A 502 -1.06 19.82 17.63
C GLY A 502 -2.50 19.69 17.13
N PRO A 503 -3.40 19.01 17.86
CA PRO A 503 -4.80 18.89 17.48
C PRO A 503 -5.58 20.20 17.69
N THR A 504 -6.49 20.49 16.76
CA THR A 504 -7.58 21.47 16.96
C THR A 504 -8.61 20.92 17.94
N GLY A 505 -9.38 21.82 18.57
CA GLY A 505 -10.43 21.43 19.53
C GLY A 505 -11.64 20.72 18.91
N SER A 506 -11.91 20.92 17.61
CA SER A 506 -12.90 20.19 16.81
C SER A 506 -12.81 20.65 15.34
N CYS A 507 -12.89 19.71 14.41
CA CYS A 507 -12.96 19.93 12.97
C CYS A 507 -13.79 18.80 12.36
N ASN A 508 -14.94 19.13 11.75
CA ASN A 508 -15.90 18.14 11.24
C ASN A 508 -16.25 17.03 12.27
N GLY A 509 -16.42 17.42 13.54
CA GLY A 509 -16.75 16.49 14.63
C GLY A 509 -15.58 15.62 15.13
N SER A 510 -14.32 15.94 14.77
CA SER A 510 -13.14 15.21 15.25
C SER A 510 -11.92 16.11 15.42
N ASN A 511 -10.91 15.63 16.14
CA ASN A 511 -9.72 16.45 16.44
C ASN A 511 -8.64 16.24 15.38
N TYR A 512 -8.71 17.02 14.31
CA TYR A 512 -7.67 17.14 13.27
C TYR A 512 -6.65 18.21 13.66
N SER A 513 -5.40 18.07 13.25
CA SER A 513 -4.35 19.08 13.45
C SER A 513 -4.42 20.22 12.42
N ILE A 514 -4.80 19.90 11.19
CA ILE A 514 -5.06 20.88 10.13
C ILE A 514 -6.50 20.71 9.68
N CYS A 515 -7.25 21.81 9.67
CA CYS A 515 -8.64 21.87 9.26
C CYS A 515 -8.82 22.95 8.18
N VAL A 516 -9.14 22.56 6.96
CA VAL A 516 -9.41 23.50 5.85
C VAL A 516 -10.88 23.42 5.46
N THR A 517 -11.58 24.54 5.51
CA THR A 517 -13.04 24.67 5.31
C THR A 517 -13.40 26.00 4.64
N ASN A 518 -14.65 26.13 4.19
CA ASN A 518 -15.27 27.40 3.76
C ASN A 518 -14.63 28.05 2.51
N ASN A 519 -14.32 27.25 1.48
CA ASN A 519 -13.60 27.66 0.26
C ASN A 519 -12.20 28.21 0.56
N GLY A 520 -11.52 27.62 1.55
CA GLY A 520 -10.18 27.96 1.98
C GLY A 520 -9.09 27.42 1.05
N ALA A 521 -8.00 28.18 0.98
CA ALA A 521 -6.80 27.84 0.24
C ALA A 521 -5.59 27.96 1.18
N LEU A 522 -5.12 26.82 1.68
CA LEU A 522 -3.93 26.73 2.53
C LEU A 522 -2.75 26.22 1.69
N ASN A 523 -1.67 26.99 1.62
CA ASN A 523 -0.50 26.66 0.82
C ASN A 523 0.78 26.77 1.63
N PHE A 524 1.54 25.68 1.71
CA PHE A 524 2.93 25.66 2.14
C PHE A 524 3.81 25.45 0.92
N SER A 525 4.65 26.43 0.59
CA SER A 525 5.48 26.41 -0.62
C SER A 525 6.98 26.30 -0.33
N GLY A 526 7.36 25.97 0.90
CA GLY A 526 8.73 25.67 1.30
C GLY A 526 9.09 24.20 1.11
N THR A 527 10.38 23.86 1.19
CA THR A 527 10.80 22.47 1.42
C THR A 527 10.77 22.22 2.91
N ASP A 528 9.85 21.36 3.34
CA ASP A 528 9.36 21.39 4.71
C ASP A 528 9.32 20.01 5.38
N THR A 529 9.45 20.03 6.72
CA THR A 529 9.15 18.87 7.57
C THR A 529 7.85 19.11 8.31
N PHE A 530 6.86 18.24 8.10
CA PHE A 530 5.54 18.30 8.72
C PHE A 530 5.41 17.22 9.79
N ASN A 531 5.42 17.64 11.06
CA ASN A 531 5.13 16.83 12.24
C ASN A 531 3.70 17.14 12.71
N ILE A 532 2.74 16.43 12.12
CA ILE A 532 1.32 16.64 12.36
C ILE A 532 0.83 15.56 13.32
N SER A 533 0.55 15.93 14.57
CA SER A 533 0.26 14.96 15.64
C SER A 533 -1.10 14.26 15.51
N ASN A 534 -2.06 14.91 14.83
CA ASN A 534 -3.37 14.36 14.46
C ASN A 534 -3.58 14.46 12.95
N GLY A 535 -4.74 14.03 12.46
CA GLY A 535 -5.01 14.01 11.02
C GLY A 535 -5.10 15.40 10.37
N ILE A 536 -5.26 15.39 9.05
CA ILE A 536 -5.58 16.53 8.19
C ILE A 536 -7.00 16.37 7.65
N TYR A 537 -7.79 17.43 7.68
CA TYR A 537 -9.11 17.49 7.07
C TYR A 537 -9.17 18.63 6.05
N VAL A 538 -9.61 18.30 4.83
CA VAL A 538 -9.89 19.26 3.76
C VAL A 538 -11.32 19.07 3.31
N SER A 539 -12.17 20.08 3.51
CA SER A 539 -13.58 20.02 3.16
C SER A 539 -13.78 20.20 1.65
N GLY A 540 -15.03 20.02 1.20
CA GLY A 540 -15.35 20.08 -0.22
C GLY A 540 -15.15 21.49 -0.81
N GLY A 541 -14.47 21.58 -1.95
CA GLY A 541 -14.15 22.84 -2.63
C GLY A 541 -12.93 23.57 -2.08
N ASP A 542 -12.33 23.08 -0.98
CA ASP A 542 -11.13 23.66 -0.40
C ASP A 542 -9.86 23.10 -1.02
N THR A 543 -8.77 23.85 -0.91
CA THR A 543 -7.44 23.45 -1.40
C THR A 543 -6.41 23.44 -0.28
N LEU A 544 -5.63 22.36 -0.23
CA LEU A 544 -4.43 22.22 0.60
C LEU A 544 -3.26 21.82 -0.29
N THR A 545 -2.24 22.68 -0.35
CA THR A 545 -0.95 22.37 -0.97
C THR A 545 0.13 22.34 0.10
N MET A 546 0.93 21.28 0.14
CA MET A 546 2.00 21.13 1.14
C MET A 546 3.33 20.76 0.50
N GLY A 547 4.34 21.60 0.76
CA GLY A 547 5.72 21.38 0.39
C GLY A 547 6.06 21.86 -1.03
N TYR A 548 7.37 21.89 -1.30
CA TYR A 548 7.96 22.22 -2.60
C TYR A 548 9.23 21.39 -2.84
N GLY A 549 9.51 21.06 -4.09
CA GLY A 549 10.63 20.20 -4.46
C GLY A 549 10.45 18.76 -3.97
N SER A 550 11.56 18.07 -3.69
CA SER A 550 11.57 16.62 -3.39
C SER A 550 12.07 16.24 -1.99
N ASN A 551 12.42 17.23 -1.18
CA ASN A 551 13.08 17.02 0.13
C ASN A 551 12.12 17.23 1.30
N ASN A 552 10.82 17.00 1.08
CA ASN A 552 9.80 17.14 2.11
C ASN A 552 9.72 15.90 2.99
N SER A 553 9.21 16.05 4.21
CA SER A 553 8.92 14.92 5.10
C SER A 553 7.53 15.08 5.71
N PHE A 554 6.68 14.06 5.54
CA PHE A 554 5.32 14.06 6.04
C PHE A 554 5.15 13.00 7.11
N PHE A 555 4.94 13.43 8.36
CA PHE A 555 4.56 12.56 9.47
C PHE A 555 3.18 13.01 9.98
N VAL A 556 2.15 12.22 9.71
CA VAL A 556 0.75 12.60 10.00
C VAL A 556 0.11 11.55 10.91
N GLY A 557 -0.34 12.00 12.07
CA GLY A 557 -1.08 11.18 13.02
C GLY A 557 -2.52 10.94 12.58
N ALA A 558 -3.21 10.01 13.24
CA ALA A 558 -4.66 9.86 13.06
C ALA A 558 -5.45 10.97 13.77
N ALA A 559 -6.66 11.28 13.32
CA ALA A 559 -7.60 12.13 14.06
C ALA A 559 -7.95 11.54 15.43
N GLY A 560 -8.29 12.40 16.39
CA GLY A 560 -8.79 11.98 17.72
C GLY A 560 -10.23 11.48 17.68
N THR A 561 -10.81 11.13 18.84
CA THR A 561 -12.15 10.52 18.99
C THR A 561 -13.21 11.11 18.06
N GLY A 562 -13.92 10.25 17.32
CA GLY A 562 -15.02 10.60 16.41
C GLY A 562 -14.78 10.23 14.94
N SER A 563 -13.52 10.21 14.48
CA SER A 563 -13.11 9.75 13.14
C SER A 563 -12.35 8.45 13.27
N SER A 564 -12.64 7.47 12.40
CA SER A 564 -12.10 6.10 12.39
C SER A 564 -10.58 6.04 12.10
N GLY A 565 -9.73 6.58 12.97
CA GLY A 565 -8.29 6.49 12.81
C GLY A 565 -7.75 7.17 11.54
N THR A 566 -8.41 8.20 11.02
CA THR A 566 -8.06 8.83 9.73
C THR A 566 -6.90 9.81 9.85
N ALA A 567 -5.83 9.63 9.07
CA ALA A 567 -4.71 10.56 8.98
C ALA A 567 -4.95 11.68 7.94
N ILE A 568 -5.59 11.38 6.81
CA ILE A 568 -5.97 12.38 5.80
C ILE A 568 -7.42 12.14 5.42
N SER A 569 -8.26 13.17 5.54
CA SER A 569 -9.68 13.13 5.18
C SER A 569 -10.00 14.18 4.11
N LEU A 570 -10.56 13.77 2.98
CA LEU A 570 -10.95 14.65 1.88
C LEU A 570 -12.45 14.61 1.61
N GLY A 571 -13.08 15.79 1.60
CA GLY A 571 -14.47 15.98 1.19
C GLY A 571 -14.66 16.03 -0.32
N GLY A 572 -15.91 15.94 -0.79
CA GLY A 572 -16.26 16.05 -2.22
C GLY A 572 -15.81 17.37 -2.83
N GLY A 573 -14.91 17.33 -3.81
CA GLY A 573 -14.37 18.54 -4.47
C GLY A 573 -13.14 19.13 -3.79
N ALA A 574 -12.62 18.52 -2.72
CA ALA A 574 -11.37 18.93 -2.08
C ALA A 574 -10.17 18.73 -3.03
N TYR A 575 -9.20 19.64 -2.99
CA TYR A 575 -7.93 19.53 -3.71
C TYR A 575 -6.78 19.38 -2.71
N LEU A 576 -6.08 18.25 -2.76
CA LEU A 576 -4.87 18.00 -1.99
C LEU A 576 -3.68 17.84 -2.94
N THR A 577 -2.61 18.62 -2.73
CA THR A 577 -1.34 18.43 -3.44
C THR A 577 -0.19 18.36 -2.45
N LEU A 578 0.54 17.25 -2.46
CA LEU A 578 1.73 17.05 -1.64
C LEU A 578 2.94 16.95 -2.57
N ALA A 579 3.95 17.80 -2.34
CA ALA A 579 5.19 17.75 -3.10
C ALA A 579 6.06 16.55 -2.72
N ASP A 580 6.91 16.08 -3.63
CA ASP A 580 7.74 14.89 -3.47
C ASP A 580 8.52 14.87 -2.14
N ALA A 581 8.71 13.68 -1.59
CA ALA A 581 9.16 13.50 -0.21
C ALA A 581 10.26 12.45 -0.06
N THR A 582 11.12 12.68 0.94
CA THR A 582 12.08 11.72 1.44
C THR A 582 11.48 10.79 2.50
N ALA A 583 10.40 11.21 3.16
CA ALA A 583 9.66 10.41 4.12
C ALA A 583 8.14 10.68 4.03
N PHE A 584 7.34 9.63 4.04
CA PHE A 584 5.87 9.72 4.04
C PHE A 584 5.26 8.67 4.96
N ASN A 585 4.75 9.11 6.10
CA ASN A 585 4.20 8.27 7.16
C ASN A 585 2.83 8.77 7.60
N LEU A 586 1.81 7.93 7.43
CA LEU A 586 0.46 8.15 7.94
C LEU A 586 0.17 7.11 9.03
N ALA A 587 -0.07 7.56 10.26
CA ALA A 587 -0.41 6.68 11.40
C ALA A 587 -1.90 6.29 11.42
N GLY A 588 -2.57 6.31 10.27
CA GLY A 588 -4.00 6.17 10.13
C GLY A 588 -4.43 5.99 8.68
N ASP A 589 -5.74 6.06 8.43
CA ASP A 589 -6.30 5.92 7.09
C ASP A 589 -5.98 7.14 6.21
N TYR A 590 -5.74 6.88 4.93
CA TYR A 590 -6.03 7.86 3.89
C TYR A 590 -7.48 7.66 3.46
N ASP A 591 -8.33 8.67 3.65
CA ASP A 591 -9.77 8.58 3.41
C ASP A 591 -10.29 9.74 2.56
N ALA A 592 -10.55 9.43 1.29
CA ALA A 592 -11.24 10.31 0.35
C ALA A 592 -12.56 9.66 -0.12
N THR A 593 -13.24 8.89 0.74
CA THR A 593 -14.47 8.16 0.38
C THR A 593 -15.70 9.06 0.21
N ALA A 594 -15.81 10.14 0.99
CA ALA A 594 -16.80 11.19 0.79
C ALA A 594 -16.48 12.10 -0.42
N GLY A 595 -15.33 11.86 -1.05
CA GLY A 595 -14.65 12.70 -2.03
C GLY A 595 -14.92 12.36 -3.49
N GLY A 596 -16.14 12.01 -3.92
CA GLY A 596 -16.40 11.65 -5.33
C GLY A 596 -15.90 12.68 -6.36
N GLY A 597 -15.82 13.96 -5.97
CA GLY A 597 -15.24 15.06 -6.76
C GLY A 597 -13.83 15.51 -6.32
N SER A 598 -13.23 14.91 -5.29
CA SER A 598 -11.93 15.34 -4.77
C SER A 598 -10.80 14.99 -5.72
N CYS A 599 -9.78 15.84 -5.78
CA CYS A 599 -8.53 15.58 -6.46
C CYS A 599 -7.37 15.50 -5.45
N ALA A 600 -6.58 14.43 -5.50
CA ALA A 600 -5.41 14.26 -4.67
C ALA A 600 -4.18 13.92 -5.51
N ILE A 601 -3.09 14.64 -5.27
CA ILE A 601 -1.77 14.38 -5.82
C ILE A 601 -0.85 14.04 -4.65
N LEU A 602 -0.47 12.78 -4.56
CA LEU A 602 0.42 12.25 -3.52
C LEU A 602 1.88 12.34 -3.99
N PRO A 603 2.84 12.46 -3.06
CA PRO A 603 4.22 12.73 -3.41
C PRO A 603 4.89 11.49 -4.00
N ALA A 604 5.92 11.63 -4.82
CA ALA A 604 6.86 10.54 -5.02
C ALA A 604 7.71 10.36 -3.75
N ALA A 605 7.90 9.12 -3.31
CA ALA A 605 8.73 8.76 -2.15
C ALA A 605 9.24 7.33 -2.32
N SER A 606 10.37 6.98 -1.69
CA SER A 606 10.85 5.59 -1.74
C SER A 606 9.83 4.60 -1.15
N ILE A 607 9.16 5.03 -0.07
CA ILE A 607 8.08 4.30 0.58
C ILE A 607 7.04 5.28 1.14
N HIS A 608 5.77 4.94 0.95
CA HIS A 608 4.62 5.55 1.60
C HIS A 608 4.10 4.57 2.64
N ASN A 609 4.38 4.84 3.91
CA ASN A 609 3.89 4.00 4.98
C ASN A 609 2.52 4.50 5.46
N ILE A 610 1.53 3.63 5.45
CA ILE A 610 0.16 3.94 5.83
C ILE A 610 -0.31 2.88 6.82
N ALA A 611 -0.46 3.24 8.09
CA ALA A 611 -0.84 2.28 9.13
C ALA A 611 -2.28 1.77 8.97
N GLY A 612 -3.16 2.61 8.43
CA GLY A 612 -4.55 2.29 8.15
C GLY A 612 -4.78 1.77 6.72
N SER A 613 -5.98 2.01 6.22
CA SER A 613 -6.38 1.73 4.85
C SER A 613 -6.18 2.93 3.92
N PHE A 614 -6.03 2.65 2.64
CA PHE A 614 -6.07 3.65 1.58
C PHE A 614 -7.40 3.59 0.86
N LYS A 615 -8.21 4.65 0.95
CA LYS A 615 -9.56 4.67 0.40
C LYS A 615 -9.78 5.94 -0.41
N THR A 616 -10.24 5.82 -1.64
CA THR A 616 -10.53 6.99 -2.48
C THR A 616 -11.79 6.83 -3.32
N ALA A 617 -12.56 7.91 -3.47
CA ALA A 617 -13.73 7.99 -4.35
C ALA A 617 -13.53 8.99 -5.51
N GLY A 618 -12.52 9.85 -5.44
CA GLY A 618 -12.22 10.86 -6.47
C GLY A 618 -10.89 10.61 -7.18
N GLY A 619 -10.43 11.59 -7.98
CA GLY A 619 -9.18 11.47 -8.71
C GLY A 619 -7.97 11.44 -7.80
N THR A 620 -7.18 10.39 -7.90
CA THR A 620 -5.99 10.21 -7.08
C THR A 620 -4.78 9.87 -7.94
N LYS A 621 -3.75 10.71 -7.89
CA LYS A 621 -2.46 10.47 -8.52
C LYS A 621 -1.45 10.05 -7.45
N LEU A 622 -0.97 8.82 -7.59
CA LEU A 622 0.07 8.21 -6.79
C LEU A 622 1.44 8.61 -7.37
N GLY A 623 2.30 9.21 -6.54
CA GLY A 623 3.70 9.39 -6.87
C GLY A 623 4.44 8.06 -6.89
N ALA A 624 5.57 7.99 -7.60
CA ALA A 624 6.36 6.75 -7.67
C ALA A 624 6.82 6.30 -6.28
N GLY A 625 6.86 4.98 -6.04
CA GLY A 625 7.22 4.43 -4.74
C GLY A 625 6.51 3.12 -4.36
N LEU A 626 6.92 2.55 -3.23
CA LEU A 626 6.18 1.49 -2.57
C LEU A 626 5.13 2.08 -1.63
N TYR A 627 3.85 1.81 -1.87
CA TYR A 627 2.76 2.05 -0.93
C TYR A 627 2.62 0.85 -0.01
N ALA A 628 3.14 0.96 1.21
CA ALA A 628 3.05 -0.05 2.26
C ALA A 628 1.85 0.27 3.17
N ILE A 629 0.81 -0.55 3.10
CA ILE A 629 -0.51 -0.29 3.70
C ILE A 629 -0.83 -1.34 4.77
N GLY A 630 -1.18 -0.93 5.98
CA GLY A 630 -1.54 -1.85 7.06
C GLY A 630 -2.92 -2.50 6.87
N GLY A 631 -3.88 -1.74 6.33
CA GLY A 631 -5.24 -2.19 6.03
C GLY A 631 -5.39 -2.72 4.60
N TYR A 632 -6.30 -2.10 3.85
CA TYR A 632 -6.63 -2.46 2.46
C TYR A 632 -6.50 -1.24 1.53
N PHE A 633 -6.46 -1.50 0.23
CA PHE A 633 -6.53 -0.47 -0.82
C PHE A 633 -7.89 -0.50 -1.50
N ALA A 634 -8.62 0.60 -1.50
CA ALA A 634 -9.90 0.70 -2.19
C ALA A 634 -10.05 1.99 -2.99
N SER A 635 -10.45 1.81 -4.24
CA SER A 635 -10.94 2.86 -5.11
C SER A 635 -12.42 2.60 -5.39
N GLY A 636 -13.28 3.54 -5.01
CA GLY A 636 -14.68 3.48 -5.36
C GLY A 636 -15.56 2.60 -4.49
N GLN A 637 -15.17 2.30 -3.25
CA GLN A 637 -15.95 1.44 -2.36
C GLN A 637 -17.39 1.95 -2.13
N SER A 638 -17.61 3.28 -2.08
CA SER A 638 -18.92 3.89 -1.78
C SER A 638 -19.48 4.76 -2.91
N SER A 639 -18.60 5.38 -3.69
CA SER A 639 -18.91 6.20 -4.87
C SER A 639 -17.66 6.28 -5.74
N GLY A 640 -17.80 6.48 -7.05
CA GLY A 640 -16.64 6.58 -7.93
C GLY A 640 -16.86 7.51 -9.12
N GLY A 641 -15.77 8.06 -9.63
CA GLY A 641 -15.74 8.95 -10.78
C GLY A 641 -14.33 9.42 -11.08
N SER A 642 -14.12 9.89 -12.30
CA SER A 642 -12.88 10.57 -12.67
C SER A 642 -13.09 12.08 -12.54
N VAL A 643 -12.11 12.79 -12.01
CA VAL A 643 -12.18 14.25 -11.81
C VAL A 643 -11.07 14.92 -12.59
N SER A 644 -11.23 16.21 -12.92
CA SER A 644 -10.14 16.99 -13.48
C SER A 644 -9.16 17.36 -12.38
N CYS A 645 -7.98 16.75 -12.40
CA CYS A 645 -6.86 17.05 -11.54
C CYS A 645 -5.82 17.85 -12.35
N ASN A 646 -5.65 19.15 -12.04
CA ASN A 646 -4.72 20.04 -12.76
C ASN A 646 -4.87 19.97 -14.30
N GLY A 647 -6.11 19.91 -14.80
CA GLY A 647 -6.40 19.86 -16.23
C GLY A 647 -6.34 18.47 -16.87
N ALA A 648 -5.99 17.42 -16.12
CA ALA A 648 -6.03 16.04 -16.57
C ALA A 648 -7.17 15.27 -15.88
N THR A 649 -7.93 14.48 -16.64
CA THR A 649 -8.95 13.59 -16.06
C THR A 649 -8.27 12.41 -15.36
N VAL A 650 -8.45 12.29 -14.04
CA VAL A 650 -7.82 11.29 -13.19
C VAL A 650 -8.90 10.47 -12.47
N GLY A 651 -8.83 9.14 -12.61
CA GLY A 651 -9.48 8.20 -11.71
C GLY A 651 -8.51 7.78 -10.61
N VAL A 652 -7.73 6.73 -10.87
CA VAL A 652 -6.57 6.38 -10.04
C VAL A 652 -5.38 6.15 -10.95
N GLN A 653 -4.31 6.95 -10.77
CA GLN A 653 -3.16 6.91 -11.66
C GLN A 653 -1.85 6.81 -10.89
N GLY A 654 -0.87 6.10 -11.43
CA GLY A 654 0.44 5.93 -10.84
C GLY A 654 1.41 5.28 -11.80
N THR A 655 2.66 5.73 -11.81
CA THR A 655 3.74 5.16 -12.62
C THR A 655 4.91 4.81 -11.72
N SER A 656 5.48 3.64 -11.92
CA SER A 656 6.49 3.06 -11.03
C SER A 656 5.99 2.94 -9.59
N VAL A 657 4.79 2.37 -9.43
CA VAL A 657 4.15 2.17 -8.12
C VAL A 657 4.00 0.68 -7.80
N THR A 658 4.32 0.32 -6.56
CA THR A 658 4.00 -1.01 -5.99
C THR A 658 3.10 -0.78 -4.80
N ILE A 659 1.99 -1.50 -4.71
CA ILE A 659 1.02 -1.40 -3.62
C ILE A 659 1.04 -2.72 -2.87
N ALA A 660 1.53 -2.68 -1.63
CA ALA A 660 1.60 -3.82 -0.75
C ALA A 660 0.70 -3.58 0.46
N TYR A 661 -0.10 -4.58 0.84
CA TYR A 661 -1.06 -4.42 1.93
C TYR A 661 -1.05 -5.62 2.88
N ALA A 662 -1.19 -5.35 4.18
CA ALA A 662 -1.14 -6.39 5.23
C ALA A 662 -2.51 -6.96 5.61
N ALA A 663 -3.60 -6.35 5.12
CA ALA A 663 -4.98 -6.75 5.36
C ALA A 663 -5.30 -6.96 6.86
N ASN A 664 -4.83 -6.05 7.72
CA ASN A 664 -5.30 -6.00 9.13
C ASN A 664 -6.78 -5.58 9.22
N SER A 665 -7.27 -4.92 8.18
CA SER A 665 -8.68 -4.68 7.87
C SER A 665 -8.91 -4.97 6.39
N THR A 666 -10.15 -5.24 6.02
CA THR A 666 -10.58 -5.47 4.63
C THR A 666 -11.77 -4.58 4.29
N THR A 667 -12.11 -4.47 3.01
CA THR A 667 -13.31 -3.75 2.60
C THR A 667 -14.57 -4.34 3.23
N ILE A 668 -15.56 -3.47 3.45
CA ILE A 668 -16.86 -3.81 4.02
C ILE A 668 -17.92 -3.30 3.05
N GLY A 669 -18.91 -4.15 2.71
CA GLY A 669 -20.04 -3.79 1.85
C GLY A 669 -19.98 -4.45 0.46
N SER A 670 -20.95 -4.15 -0.39
CA SER A 670 -21.03 -4.62 -1.78
C SER A 670 -20.64 -3.47 -2.72
N PRO A 671 -19.94 -3.69 -3.84
CA PRO A 671 -19.56 -5.00 -4.43
C PRO A 671 -18.27 -5.61 -3.89
N CYS A 672 -17.51 -4.89 -3.04
CA CYS A 672 -16.24 -5.36 -2.49
C CYS A 672 -16.36 -5.82 -1.04
N ASN A 673 -16.42 -7.13 -0.81
CA ASN A 673 -16.64 -7.69 0.52
C ASN A 673 -15.45 -8.54 0.94
N SER A 674 -14.78 -8.12 2.02
CA SER A 674 -13.59 -8.80 2.56
C SER A 674 -12.39 -8.81 1.60
N ASP A 675 -12.32 -7.80 0.73
CA ASP A 675 -11.21 -7.62 -0.21
C ASP A 675 -10.09 -6.79 0.42
N GLY A 676 -8.85 -7.13 0.10
CA GLY A 676 -7.67 -6.32 0.36
C GLY A 676 -7.39 -5.29 -0.74
N VAL A 677 -7.89 -5.53 -1.95
CA VAL A 677 -7.87 -4.57 -3.06
C VAL A 677 -9.28 -4.47 -3.67
N CYS A 678 -9.79 -3.26 -3.80
CA CYS A 678 -11.09 -3.03 -4.41
C CYS A 678 -11.03 -1.91 -5.44
N PHE A 679 -11.55 -2.16 -6.63
CA PHE A 679 -11.93 -1.12 -7.58
C PHE A 679 -13.40 -1.27 -7.91
N ALA A 680 -14.22 -0.30 -7.50
CA ALA A 680 -15.67 -0.36 -7.64
C ALA A 680 -16.26 0.93 -8.23
N ASN A 681 -17.57 0.88 -8.56
CA ASN A 681 -18.41 2.06 -8.82
C ASN A 681 -17.91 3.05 -9.89
N GLY A 682 -17.49 2.57 -11.07
CA GLY A 682 -17.52 3.41 -12.29
C GLY A 682 -16.27 4.22 -12.61
N PHE A 683 -15.12 3.95 -11.99
CA PHE A 683 -13.88 4.65 -12.34
C PHE A 683 -13.52 4.46 -13.81
N ASN A 684 -13.30 5.58 -14.50
CA ASN A 684 -12.58 5.62 -15.77
C ASN A 684 -11.16 6.14 -15.52
N TYR A 685 -10.22 5.88 -16.45
CA TYR A 685 -8.82 6.33 -16.35
C TYR A 685 -8.07 5.79 -15.11
N VAL A 686 -8.26 4.50 -14.84
CA VAL A 686 -7.45 3.76 -13.86
C VAL A 686 -6.17 3.28 -14.56
N ASN A 687 -5.05 3.99 -14.36
CA ASN A 687 -3.77 3.72 -15.02
C ASN A 687 -2.65 3.48 -14.01
N LEU A 688 -2.27 2.23 -13.77
CA LEU A 688 -1.25 1.88 -12.78
C LEU A 688 -0.14 1.04 -13.40
N THR A 689 1.12 1.49 -13.30
CA THR A 689 2.26 0.71 -13.78
C THR A 689 3.29 0.48 -12.67
N ALA A 690 3.67 -0.79 -12.50
CA ALA A 690 4.74 -1.20 -11.62
C ALA A 690 6.10 -0.65 -12.08
N PRO A 691 7.09 -0.54 -11.19
CA PRO A 691 8.46 -0.24 -11.56
C PRO A 691 9.00 -1.26 -12.59
N THR A 692 9.83 -0.83 -13.52
CA THR A 692 10.50 -1.73 -14.49
C THR A 692 11.87 -2.21 -14.02
N THR A 693 12.40 -1.60 -12.94
CA THR A 693 13.72 -1.89 -12.36
C THR A 693 13.66 -1.78 -10.84
N GLY A 694 14.71 -2.24 -10.15
CA GLY A 694 14.81 -2.22 -8.69
C GLY A 694 14.11 -3.39 -8.01
N THR A 695 14.08 -3.37 -6.67
CA THR A 695 13.60 -4.47 -5.81
C THR A 695 12.16 -4.89 -6.11
N TYR A 696 11.30 -3.93 -6.48
CA TYR A 696 9.88 -4.17 -6.74
C TYR A 696 9.54 -4.23 -8.24
N ALA A 697 10.54 -4.45 -9.09
CA ALA A 697 10.34 -4.52 -10.54
C ALA A 697 9.25 -5.53 -10.91
N GLY A 698 8.27 -5.08 -11.69
CA GLY A 698 7.16 -5.90 -12.16
C GLY A 698 6.09 -6.22 -11.11
N LEU A 699 6.20 -5.74 -9.86
CA LEU A 699 5.20 -5.97 -8.81
C LEU A 699 4.25 -4.77 -8.70
N LEU A 700 2.98 -4.96 -9.04
CA LEU A 700 1.97 -3.89 -8.90
C LEU A 700 1.19 -4.03 -7.59
N PHE A 701 0.61 -5.20 -7.34
CA PHE A 701 -0.11 -5.49 -6.10
C PHE A 701 0.50 -6.71 -5.41
N VAL A 702 0.81 -6.56 -4.12
CA VAL A 702 1.35 -7.64 -3.27
C VAL A 702 0.44 -7.77 -2.04
N GLY A 703 -0.32 -8.86 -1.99
CA GLY A 703 -1.15 -9.23 -0.85
C GLY A 703 -0.41 -10.14 0.14
N PRO A 704 -1.01 -10.39 1.32
CA PRO A 704 -0.38 -11.18 2.36
C PRO A 704 -0.35 -12.68 2.03
N SER A 705 0.74 -13.34 2.43
CA SER A 705 0.95 -14.78 2.30
C SER A 705 0.26 -15.61 3.39
N SER A 706 -0.15 -14.97 4.50
CA SER A 706 -0.70 -15.64 5.68
C SER A 706 -2.18 -15.33 5.97
N LYS A 707 -2.83 -14.46 5.20
CA LYS A 707 -4.22 -14.03 5.42
C LYS A 707 -5.00 -13.94 4.13
N SER A 708 -6.21 -14.48 4.10
CA SER A 708 -7.08 -14.36 2.93
C SER A 708 -7.49 -12.89 2.72
N ALA A 709 -7.05 -12.29 1.63
CA ALA A 709 -7.44 -10.94 1.25
C ALA A 709 -7.48 -10.81 -0.28
N SER A 710 -8.69 -10.80 -0.82
CA SER A 710 -8.96 -10.87 -2.26
C SER A 710 -8.78 -9.51 -2.95
N ALA A 711 -8.69 -9.54 -4.28
CA ALA A 711 -8.75 -8.35 -5.12
C ALA A 711 -10.00 -8.42 -6.00
N MET A 712 -10.87 -7.42 -5.92
CA MET A 712 -12.10 -7.36 -6.69
C MET A 712 -12.18 -6.08 -7.51
N LEU A 713 -12.44 -6.23 -8.80
CA LEU A 713 -12.59 -5.14 -9.75
C LEU A 713 -13.98 -5.22 -10.40
N THR A 714 -14.88 -4.32 -10.03
CA THR A 714 -16.28 -4.29 -10.49
C THR A 714 -16.67 -2.90 -10.96
N GLY A 715 -16.92 -2.70 -12.26
CA GLY A 715 -17.31 -1.39 -12.79
C GLY A 715 -16.15 -0.44 -13.12
N GLY A 716 -14.95 -0.95 -13.41
CA GLY A 716 -13.85 -0.19 -14.02
C GLY A 716 -13.72 -0.53 -15.50
N ALA A 717 -14.40 0.23 -16.37
CA ALA A 717 -14.23 0.05 -17.81
C ALA A 717 -12.88 0.64 -18.26
N GLY A 718 -12.05 -0.17 -18.93
CA GLY A 718 -10.82 0.29 -19.58
C GLY A 718 -9.66 0.60 -18.63
N ALA A 719 -9.54 -0.11 -17.51
CA ALA A 719 -8.37 0.02 -16.64
C ALA A 719 -7.10 -0.45 -17.37
N ILE A 720 -6.05 0.36 -17.33
CA ILE A 720 -4.75 0.05 -17.92
C ILE A 720 -3.77 -0.22 -16.78
N MET A 721 -3.38 -1.48 -16.61
CA MET A 721 -2.49 -1.88 -15.54
C MET A 721 -1.32 -2.72 -16.06
N SER A 722 -0.11 -2.43 -15.57
CA SER A 722 1.10 -3.22 -15.84
C SER A 722 1.77 -3.58 -14.52
N GLY A 723 2.03 -4.87 -14.34
CA GLY A 723 2.69 -5.50 -13.21
C GLY A 723 1.93 -6.74 -12.74
N ALA A 724 2.47 -7.40 -11.73
CA ALA A 724 1.88 -8.58 -11.12
C ALA A 724 0.86 -8.20 -10.05
N PHE A 725 -0.29 -8.89 -10.08
CA PHE A 725 -1.17 -9.09 -8.94
C PHE A 725 -0.76 -10.39 -8.25
N TYR A 726 -0.09 -10.28 -7.10
CA TYR A 726 0.33 -11.41 -6.29
C TYR A 726 -0.54 -11.55 -5.05
N LEU A 727 -1.42 -12.55 -5.05
CA LEU A 727 -2.49 -12.80 -4.07
C LEU A 727 -2.49 -14.28 -3.68
N PRO A 728 -1.41 -14.81 -3.08
CA PRO A 728 -1.23 -16.27 -2.92
C PRO A 728 -2.35 -16.95 -2.10
N THR A 729 -3.02 -16.20 -1.22
CA THR A 729 -4.11 -16.68 -0.37
C THR A 729 -5.46 -16.01 -0.65
N GLY A 730 -5.50 -14.98 -1.50
CA GLY A 730 -6.69 -14.21 -1.86
C GLY A 730 -7.17 -14.54 -3.28
N ASP A 731 -8.47 -14.35 -3.51
CA ASP A 731 -9.06 -14.55 -4.83
C ASP A 731 -8.86 -13.30 -5.70
N PHE A 732 -8.74 -13.47 -7.02
CA PHE A 732 -8.79 -12.38 -7.98
C PHE A 732 -10.12 -12.41 -8.73
N GLY A 733 -10.88 -11.32 -8.66
CA GLY A 733 -12.21 -11.19 -9.24
C GLY A 733 -12.33 -10.00 -10.18
N LEU A 734 -12.98 -10.21 -11.32
CA LEU A 734 -13.42 -9.19 -12.26
C LEU A 734 -14.92 -9.35 -12.52
N GLY A 735 -15.69 -8.29 -12.36
CA GLY A 735 -17.16 -8.34 -12.47
C GLY A 735 -17.79 -7.11 -13.11
N GLY A 736 -19.08 -7.21 -13.44
CA GLY A 736 -19.93 -6.07 -13.81
C GLY A 736 -19.41 -5.25 -15.01
N GLY A 737 -18.89 -5.93 -16.03
CA GLY A 737 -18.37 -5.30 -17.26
C GLY A 737 -17.00 -4.63 -17.09
N ALA A 738 -16.29 -4.86 -15.97
CA ALA A 738 -14.94 -4.35 -15.78
C ALA A 738 -13.99 -4.87 -16.86
N SER A 739 -13.06 -4.03 -17.32
CA SER A 739 -12.01 -4.47 -18.23
C SER A 739 -10.63 -4.02 -17.78
N ILE A 740 -9.67 -4.94 -17.83
CA ILE A 740 -8.27 -4.70 -17.51
C ILE A 740 -7.40 -5.08 -18.70
N ALA A 741 -6.50 -4.17 -19.09
CA ALA A 741 -5.52 -4.40 -20.13
C ALA A 741 -4.15 -3.88 -19.71
N SER A 742 -3.09 -4.41 -20.32
CA SER A 742 -1.76 -3.83 -20.21
C SER A 742 -1.54 -2.80 -21.33
N PRO A 743 -0.76 -1.71 -21.10
CA PRO A 743 -0.28 -0.86 -22.17
C PRO A 743 0.61 -1.66 -23.14
N SER A 744 0.82 -1.13 -24.35
CA SER A 744 1.76 -1.72 -25.31
C SER A 744 3.15 -1.85 -24.68
N GLY A 745 3.74 -3.05 -24.74
CA GLY A 745 5.01 -3.37 -24.09
C GLY A 745 4.96 -3.50 -22.56
N GLY A 746 3.80 -3.34 -21.92
CA GLY A 746 3.60 -3.65 -20.50
C GLY A 746 3.45 -5.16 -20.24
N CYS A 747 3.27 -5.53 -18.98
CA CYS A 747 3.12 -6.92 -18.56
C CYS A 747 2.10 -7.00 -17.42
N LEU A 748 0.90 -7.53 -17.67
CA LEU A 748 -0.06 -7.88 -16.61
C LEU A 748 0.08 -9.37 -16.23
N GLN A 749 0.50 -9.67 -15.01
CA GLN A 749 0.56 -11.03 -14.46
C GLN A 749 -0.44 -11.17 -13.30
N ILE A 750 -1.14 -12.30 -13.21
CA ILE A 750 -2.07 -12.61 -12.13
C ILE A 750 -1.63 -13.93 -11.50
N VAL A 751 -1.30 -13.90 -10.21
CA VAL A 751 -1.00 -15.07 -9.40
C VAL A 751 -1.89 -15.00 -8.16
N ALA A 752 -2.94 -15.78 -8.12
CA ALA A 752 -3.96 -15.71 -7.07
C ALA A 752 -4.37 -17.10 -6.57
N LYS A 753 -5.07 -17.15 -5.43
CA LYS A 753 -5.67 -18.39 -4.94
C LYS A 753 -6.66 -18.97 -5.96
N THR A 754 -7.60 -18.14 -6.41
CA THR A 754 -8.53 -18.44 -7.52
C THR A 754 -8.65 -17.22 -8.44
N VAL A 755 -9.09 -17.45 -9.68
CA VAL A 755 -9.32 -16.37 -10.66
C VAL A 755 -10.74 -16.49 -11.21
N SER A 756 -11.53 -15.43 -11.08
CA SER A 756 -12.92 -15.40 -11.52
C SER A 756 -13.24 -14.16 -12.36
N LEU A 757 -13.88 -14.37 -13.52
CA LEU A 757 -14.46 -13.29 -14.31
C LEU A 757 -15.98 -13.52 -14.42
N ALA A 758 -16.77 -12.47 -14.23
CA ALA A 758 -18.23 -12.50 -14.33
C ALA A 758 -18.81 -11.26 -15.03
N GLY A 759 -20.02 -11.40 -15.57
CA GLY A 759 -20.87 -10.27 -15.99
C GLY A 759 -20.26 -9.38 -17.09
N GLY A 760 -19.74 -9.99 -18.15
CA GLY A 760 -19.20 -9.28 -19.33
C GLY A 760 -17.80 -8.71 -19.15
N ALA A 761 -17.10 -9.03 -18.07
CA ALA A 761 -15.75 -8.55 -17.83
C ALA A 761 -14.72 -9.09 -18.83
N THR A 762 -13.69 -8.28 -19.15
CA THR A 762 -12.61 -8.66 -20.06
C THR A 762 -11.23 -8.44 -19.45
N ALA A 763 -10.31 -9.37 -19.67
CA ALA A 763 -8.93 -9.26 -19.20
C ALA A 763 -7.94 -9.56 -20.33
N ALA A 764 -6.94 -8.69 -20.50
CA ALA A 764 -5.84 -8.88 -21.43
C ALA A 764 -4.49 -8.94 -20.68
N SER A 765 -3.84 -10.10 -20.75
CA SER A 765 -2.54 -10.39 -20.12
C SER A 765 -1.49 -10.72 -21.18
N ASN A 766 -0.27 -10.24 -21.03
CA ASN A 766 0.75 -10.26 -22.11
C ASN A 766 2.20 -10.46 -21.62
N CYS A 767 2.41 -10.99 -20.42
CA CYS A 767 3.75 -11.11 -19.85
C CYS A 767 4.64 -12.18 -20.49
N ILE A 768 5.89 -11.78 -20.78
CA ILE A 768 7.05 -12.65 -20.98
C ILE A 768 8.19 -12.04 -20.17
N THR A 769 8.42 -12.43 -18.91
CA THR A 769 9.76 -12.36 -18.28
C THR A 769 9.83 -13.21 -17.00
N THR A 770 10.80 -14.14 -17.02
CA THR A 770 11.53 -14.74 -15.88
C THR A 770 10.77 -15.51 -14.79
N ALA A 771 10.02 -16.54 -15.18
CA ALA A 771 9.95 -17.76 -14.37
C ALA A 771 10.27 -18.96 -15.26
N THR A 772 11.54 -19.38 -15.21
CA THR A 772 12.00 -20.64 -15.77
C THR A 772 11.46 -21.83 -15.00
N SER A 773 11.17 -22.90 -15.74
CA SER A 773 10.88 -24.28 -15.34
C SER A 773 9.40 -24.65 -15.10
N THR A 774 8.65 -24.80 -16.20
CA THR A 774 7.75 -25.96 -16.28
C THR A 774 8.63 -27.18 -16.57
N THR A 775 8.99 -27.94 -15.54
CA THR A 775 9.50 -29.29 -15.77
C THR A 775 8.36 -30.11 -16.40
N PRO A 776 8.58 -30.81 -17.52
CA PRO A 776 7.56 -31.69 -18.07
C PRO A 776 7.21 -32.75 -17.00
N SER A 777 5.91 -32.98 -16.78
CA SER A 777 5.47 -34.01 -15.85
C SER A 777 6.05 -35.37 -16.27
N PRO A 778 6.59 -36.17 -15.33
CA PRO A 778 7.01 -37.53 -15.64
C PRO A 778 5.82 -38.36 -16.15
N PRO A 779 6.06 -39.33 -17.06
CA PRO A 779 5.01 -40.21 -17.57
C PRO A 779 4.44 -41.09 -16.46
N VAL A 780 3.16 -41.43 -16.55
CA VAL A 780 2.46 -42.28 -15.56
C VAL A 780 2.24 -43.66 -16.17
N ILE A 781 2.56 -44.73 -15.43
CA ILE A 781 2.24 -46.11 -15.83
C ILE A 781 0.73 -46.32 -15.65
N VAL A 782 0.10 -46.85 -16.68
CA VAL A 782 -1.33 -47.16 -16.74
C VAL A 782 -1.43 -48.68 -16.85
N GLN A 783 -1.87 -49.32 -15.77
CA GLN A 783 -2.09 -50.78 -15.72
C GLN A 783 -3.49 -51.14 -16.21
#